data_AF-A0A7J4V0A2-F1
#
_entry.id   AF-A0A7J4V0A2-F1
#
_cell.length_a   1.000
_cell.length_b   1.000
_cell.length_c   1.000
_cell.angle_alpha   90.00
_cell.angle_beta   90.00
_cell.angle_gamma   90.00
#
_symmetry.space_group_name_H-M   'P 1'
#
loop_
_entity.id
_entity.type
_entity.pdbx_description
1 polymer ?
#
loop_
_entity_poly.entity_id
_entity_poly.type
_entity_poly.pdbx_seq_one_letter_code
_entity_poly.pdbx_strand_id
1 'polypeptide(L)'
;MRKAVARLVSRDKKNRFIITVLTALLVVGAVGVAIENIDDAYLANKLNLVTYVPDRVTAGGPSTIMVFAVDSSGDAIAGQKVDVRLEIGDTNTLVWSGRTGEDGSAAPTIDFPAMAGKANITITSGADVIKTTTVLDDSIRIIITTDKPVYKPGDVLHMRFLSYAGMDPLPQESDLLAEVFDPNGDKIFKKLLSPDEYGVCSYDLGLSDQLNQGTYTVSATVGERTVTKALTVKDYVLPKFRVDLLGMSDWYKVSQEINGTVSAEYFFGEIVQGTVELEASVYLGVWDTYYTDSGSLIDGEYAFDIPAVQYAVGIPAAEGNGYIQMNITVTDTAGHVEKRFNVVPIAPSGLVLSVLADSCVVNEQSTFYAIARSPSGSALANASISMYVYDGTSQHLTAWATTDERGIGAVTFTYQGESEARLYGVYEGQTTILDIDLETNEGLKVVADSTSYDVGDAASFDIIYAGESMTTNVYWDLVSRGYLIDRGVVQLDDGRASLQVGLGPDTEPFAQLRVYKVEEDMGVARDAVTFSVGSSSMLTVDVSTDSSSYLPRDTVDLSFYVESGGDPTAAILGVSVVDEAVYEVGSMFQGFEEIVFGLDQEFIIPQYQILTYVYGGVGTLPSESTEVVYEMDEARVMSTWPDNLATAEDIKVDASRGYWFALYLCVAVGMLIFIGTRPRKRRAGVKLIAAIIVVIAAAGLATAYVSVLGFGSSTSQDEPQPLLPNRNDDATDWEADTVAPIGLDGFDTAYGDDGSYDTSGGSVSQPTVVRQYFPETWYWDPCVLTDDNGWANVSLTAPDSITSWQVDVIASTSDGMIGTGSDSITVFQQFFIEPDIPVSVVRGDEFPLGIMIYNYLDTEQTVNVTLVDDPWFTLLSPANQTITVPANYVSSVSFTIVAEKVGWHTVTVSGASDEASDAVVRAIEIVPDGKKAETLFNGDVGNGTVTETLYLDEEMIEGSANAWVKIQGGVDAVLLEGVDEFIQSVSGCGEQSLSMLSIDILAYATVMELGTSPETMFEYENIVNQGIQHELMYLVESNNGIGRGIVWFPGDQDVHPWLTSWGLIAFQDAINAGFGLDEDIITDMQDWLMSIQQDDGSWEFPDWGIYEFNNPILKAKEVAATGYIARALLHSGVPGSDPHIQAAVDYVEGKISTIEDDPYSLS
;
A
#
# COMPACT_ATOMS: atom_id res chain seq x y z
N MET A 1 -39.87 -51.54 -52.67
CA MET A 1 -40.98 -51.21 -51.76
C MET A 1 -42.34 -50.94 -52.43
N ARG A 2 -42.47 -50.13 -53.50
CA ARG A 2 -43.78 -49.80 -54.12
C ARG A 2 -44.68 -51.00 -54.52
N LYS A 3 -44.12 -52.13 -54.95
CA LYS A 3 -44.89 -53.36 -55.30
C LYS A 3 -45.29 -54.23 -54.09
N ALA A 4 -44.61 -54.10 -52.95
CA ALA A 4 -44.94 -54.81 -51.71
C ALA A 4 -46.05 -54.08 -50.92
N VAL A 5 -46.05 -52.75 -50.94
CA VAL A 5 -47.08 -51.90 -50.32
C VAL A 5 -48.43 -52.05 -51.05
N ALA A 6 -48.43 -52.20 -52.39
CA ALA A 6 -49.67 -52.34 -53.16
C ALA A 6 -50.44 -53.66 -52.91
N ARG A 7 -49.76 -54.74 -52.49
CA ARG A 7 -50.41 -56.04 -52.20
C ARG A 7 -51.03 -56.11 -50.80
N LEU A 8 -50.69 -55.21 -49.88
CA LEU A 8 -51.20 -55.19 -48.51
C LEU A 8 -52.50 -54.37 -48.33
N VAL A 9 -52.98 -53.68 -49.36
CA VAL A 9 -54.08 -52.70 -49.25
C VAL A 9 -55.47 -53.29 -49.47
N SER A 10 -55.60 -54.56 -49.89
CA SER A 10 -56.91 -55.20 -50.05
C SER A 10 -57.12 -56.36 -49.07
N ARG A 11 -58.14 -56.22 -48.22
CA ARG A 11 -58.69 -57.21 -47.27
C ARG A 11 -57.96 -57.34 -45.91
N ASP A 12 -57.77 -56.25 -45.18
CA ASP A 12 -58.20 -56.19 -43.77
C ASP A 12 -58.15 -54.75 -43.25
N LYS A 13 -59.16 -54.29 -42.51
CA LYS A 13 -59.15 -52.93 -41.92
C LYS A 13 -58.07 -52.80 -40.84
N LYS A 14 -57.64 -53.91 -40.24
CA LYS A 14 -56.57 -53.96 -39.22
C LYS A 14 -55.18 -53.70 -39.80
N ASN A 15 -54.90 -54.18 -41.02
CA ASN A 15 -53.57 -54.03 -41.65
C ASN A 15 -53.32 -52.61 -42.19
N ARG A 16 -54.36 -51.87 -42.60
CA ARG A 16 -54.21 -50.45 -42.97
C ARG A 16 -53.81 -49.58 -41.78
N PHE A 17 -54.36 -49.83 -40.60
CA PHE A 17 -53.98 -49.13 -39.38
C PHE A 17 -52.50 -49.38 -39.02
N ILE A 18 -52.07 -50.65 -39.05
CA ILE A 18 -50.68 -51.01 -38.73
C ILE A 18 -49.71 -50.39 -39.74
N ILE A 19 -50.05 -50.38 -41.04
CA ILE A 19 -49.19 -49.77 -42.07
C ILE A 19 -49.15 -48.25 -41.94
N THR A 20 -50.26 -47.57 -41.67
CA THR A 20 -50.25 -46.11 -41.46
C THR A 20 -49.44 -45.72 -40.22
N VAL A 21 -49.58 -46.46 -39.12
CA VAL A 21 -48.78 -46.24 -37.90
C VAL A 21 -47.30 -46.54 -38.14
N LEU A 22 -46.96 -47.64 -38.81
CA LEU A 22 -45.57 -47.95 -39.14
C LEU A 22 -44.95 -46.94 -40.11
N THR A 23 -45.73 -46.42 -41.07
CA THR A 23 -45.24 -45.39 -42.01
C THR A 23 -45.07 -44.06 -41.31
N ALA A 24 -45.98 -43.69 -40.39
CA ALA A 24 -45.83 -42.51 -39.55
C ALA A 24 -44.61 -42.62 -38.62
N LEU A 25 -44.40 -43.77 -37.97
CA LEU A 25 -43.22 -44.03 -37.14
C LEU A 25 -41.91 -44.02 -37.94
N LEU A 26 -41.92 -44.48 -39.20
CA LEU A 26 -40.75 -44.40 -40.09
C LEU A 26 -40.46 -42.97 -40.53
N VAL A 27 -41.48 -42.16 -40.81
CA VAL A 27 -41.31 -40.74 -41.14
C VAL A 27 -40.84 -39.97 -39.91
N VAL A 28 -41.39 -40.25 -38.74
CA VAL A 28 -40.93 -39.64 -37.48
C VAL A 28 -39.50 -40.08 -37.18
N GLY A 29 -39.17 -41.37 -37.29
CA GLY A 29 -37.78 -41.84 -37.13
C GLY A 29 -36.80 -41.19 -38.12
N ALA A 30 -37.20 -40.96 -39.38
CA ALA A 30 -36.36 -40.27 -40.35
C ALA A 30 -36.20 -38.77 -40.05
N VAL A 31 -37.22 -38.12 -39.49
CA VAL A 31 -37.13 -36.71 -39.02
C VAL A 31 -36.30 -36.61 -37.74
N GLY A 32 -36.38 -37.59 -36.84
CA GLY A 32 -35.53 -37.68 -35.65
C GLY A 32 -34.05 -37.78 -36.03
N VAL A 33 -33.73 -38.68 -36.98
CA VAL A 33 -32.37 -38.78 -37.54
C VAL A 33 -31.97 -37.49 -38.26
N ALA A 34 -32.87 -36.84 -39.01
CA ALA A 34 -32.55 -35.57 -39.66
C ALA A 34 -32.25 -34.44 -38.65
N ILE A 35 -32.89 -34.43 -37.49
CA ILE A 35 -32.66 -33.45 -36.40
C ILE A 35 -31.36 -33.73 -35.66
N GLU A 36 -31.03 -35.01 -35.46
CA GLU A 36 -29.78 -35.43 -34.82
C GLU A 36 -28.54 -35.05 -35.66
N ASN A 37 -28.69 -34.92 -36.99
CA ASN A 37 -27.63 -34.52 -37.93
C ASN A 37 -27.64 -33.00 -38.28
N ILE A 38 -28.47 -32.18 -37.63
CA ILE A 38 -28.51 -30.72 -37.90
C ILE A 38 -27.30 -30.00 -37.32
N ASP A 39 -26.82 -30.38 -36.13
CA ASP A 39 -25.61 -29.79 -35.52
C ASP A 39 -24.40 -29.99 -36.44
N ASP A 40 -24.14 -31.25 -36.82
CA ASP A 40 -23.01 -31.60 -37.69
C ASP A 40 -23.05 -30.85 -39.02
N ALA A 41 -24.23 -30.69 -39.64
CA ALA A 41 -24.36 -30.01 -40.93
C ALA A 41 -24.38 -28.46 -40.83
N TYR A 42 -24.81 -27.91 -39.70
CA TYR A 42 -24.81 -26.47 -39.42
C TYR A 42 -23.40 -26.00 -39.04
N LEU A 43 -22.67 -26.83 -38.29
CA LEU A 43 -21.31 -26.56 -37.88
C LEU A 43 -20.33 -26.78 -39.04
N ALA A 44 -20.43 -27.87 -39.84
CA ALA A 44 -19.51 -28.32 -40.92
C ALA A 44 -19.01 -27.30 -41.98
N ASN A 45 -19.46 -26.04 -41.97
CA ASN A 45 -19.03 -24.99 -42.90
C ASN A 45 -18.63 -23.66 -42.22
N LYS A 46 -18.49 -23.61 -40.89
CA LYS A 46 -18.05 -22.39 -40.19
C LYS A 46 -16.55 -22.43 -39.91
N LEU A 47 -15.87 -21.39 -40.40
CA LEU A 47 -14.54 -20.97 -39.99
C LEU A 47 -14.62 -20.47 -38.55
N ASN A 48 -13.70 -20.92 -37.69
CA ASN A 48 -13.54 -20.41 -36.34
C ASN A 48 -12.11 -19.94 -36.13
N LEU A 49 -11.98 -18.81 -35.45
CA LEU A 49 -10.71 -18.27 -35.02
C LEU A 49 -10.44 -18.58 -33.54
N VAL A 50 -9.17 -18.91 -33.24
CA VAL A 50 -8.64 -18.95 -31.87
C VAL A 50 -7.44 -18.00 -31.84
N THR A 51 -7.40 -17.06 -30.89
CA THR A 51 -6.35 -16.04 -30.85
C THR A 51 -5.75 -15.86 -29.47
N TYR A 52 -4.45 -15.60 -29.42
CA TYR A 52 -3.70 -15.28 -28.20
C TYR A 52 -3.09 -13.89 -28.31
N VAL A 53 -3.46 -13.03 -27.37
CA VAL A 53 -3.04 -11.64 -27.31
C VAL A 53 -2.43 -11.38 -25.93
N PRO A 54 -1.24 -10.76 -25.83
CA PRO A 54 -0.68 -10.39 -24.53
C PRO A 54 -1.59 -9.39 -23.80
N ASP A 55 -1.73 -9.56 -22.49
CA ASP A 55 -2.51 -8.66 -21.62
C ASP A 55 -1.84 -7.28 -21.49
N ARG A 56 -0.50 -7.27 -21.41
CA ARG A 56 0.33 -6.05 -21.42
C ARG A 56 1.43 -6.17 -22.46
N VAL A 57 1.73 -5.07 -23.15
CA VAL A 57 2.79 -4.96 -24.16
C VAL A 57 3.57 -3.67 -23.96
N THR A 58 4.89 -3.68 -24.17
CA THR A 58 5.68 -2.46 -24.04
C THR A 58 5.27 -1.43 -25.09
N ALA A 59 4.94 -0.22 -24.64
CA ALA A 59 4.62 0.90 -25.52
C ALA A 59 5.82 1.21 -26.44
N GLY A 60 5.58 1.28 -27.75
CA GLY A 60 6.63 1.54 -28.74
C GLY A 60 7.47 0.31 -29.11
N GLY A 61 7.20 -0.84 -28.48
CA GLY A 61 7.86 -2.11 -28.74
C GLY A 61 7.07 -3.02 -29.70
N PRO A 62 7.76 -3.91 -30.43
CA PRO A 62 7.10 -4.98 -31.18
C PRO A 62 6.56 -6.03 -30.20
N SER A 63 5.33 -6.50 -30.42
CA SER A 63 4.80 -7.67 -29.73
C SER A 63 3.99 -8.55 -30.67
N THR A 64 3.98 -9.86 -30.41
CA THR A 64 3.43 -10.86 -31.33
C THR A 64 2.08 -11.37 -30.85
N ILE A 65 1.11 -11.38 -31.75
CA ILE A 65 -0.20 -12.01 -31.55
C ILE A 65 -0.22 -13.35 -32.29
N MET A 66 -0.91 -14.35 -31.76
CA MET A 66 -1.16 -15.60 -32.48
C MET A 66 -2.60 -15.72 -32.91
N VAL A 67 -2.81 -16.23 -34.11
CA VAL A 67 -4.14 -16.49 -34.70
C VAL A 67 -4.14 -17.87 -35.32
N PHE A 68 -5.14 -18.67 -35.00
CA PHE A 68 -5.40 -19.97 -35.59
C PHE A 68 -6.74 -19.94 -36.30
N ALA A 69 -6.76 -20.41 -37.55
CA ALA A 69 -7.98 -20.63 -38.30
C ALA A 69 -8.23 -22.14 -38.41
N VAL A 70 -9.34 -22.57 -37.84
CA VAL A 70 -9.79 -23.96 -37.88
C VAL A 70 -11.20 -24.06 -38.42
N ASP A 71 -11.58 -25.22 -38.93
CA ASP A 71 -12.97 -25.51 -39.28
C ASP A 71 -13.76 -25.99 -38.07
N SER A 72 -15.03 -26.30 -38.28
CA SER A 72 -15.98 -26.80 -37.30
C SER A 72 -15.77 -28.25 -36.82
N SER A 73 -14.73 -28.91 -37.30
CA SER A 73 -14.22 -30.17 -36.76
C SER A 73 -12.86 -29.95 -36.09
N GLY A 74 -12.41 -28.70 -36.04
CA GLY A 74 -11.12 -28.24 -35.52
C GLY A 74 -9.93 -28.50 -36.45
N ASP A 75 -10.18 -28.97 -37.69
CA ASP A 75 -9.10 -29.16 -38.66
C ASP A 75 -8.52 -27.80 -39.09
N ALA A 76 -7.19 -27.71 -39.16
CA ALA A 76 -6.48 -26.50 -39.56
C ALA A 76 -6.85 -26.02 -40.98
N ILE A 77 -7.22 -24.76 -41.12
CA ILE A 77 -7.54 -24.15 -42.42
C ILE A 77 -6.32 -23.40 -42.95
N ALA A 78 -5.62 -24.06 -43.88
CA ALA A 78 -4.47 -23.47 -44.54
C ALA A 78 -4.82 -22.34 -45.52
N GLY A 79 -4.00 -21.29 -45.54
CA GLY A 79 -4.14 -20.17 -46.47
C GLY A 79 -5.33 -19.24 -46.20
N GLN A 80 -5.98 -19.35 -45.03
CA GLN A 80 -7.09 -18.51 -44.62
C GLN A 80 -6.62 -17.08 -44.39
N LYS A 81 -7.34 -16.08 -44.92
CA LYS A 81 -6.93 -14.67 -44.79
C LYS A 81 -7.27 -14.13 -43.40
N VAL A 82 -6.31 -13.52 -42.72
CA VAL A 82 -6.47 -12.91 -41.40
C VAL A 82 -6.04 -11.45 -41.46
N ASP A 83 -6.87 -10.56 -40.92
CA ASP A 83 -6.62 -9.13 -40.82
C ASP A 83 -6.69 -8.72 -39.33
N VAL A 84 -5.62 -8.11 -38.82
CA VAL A 84 -5.53 -7.60 -37.43
C VAL A 84 -5.56 -6.07 -37.46
N ARG A 85 -6.49 -5.51 -36.70
CA ARG A 85 -6.65 -4.07 -36.49
C ARG A 85 -6.39 -3.69 -35.05
N LEU A 86 -5.75 -2.55 -34.87
CA LEU A 86 -5.48 -1.91 -33.59
C LEU A 86 -6.31 -0.61 -33.54
N GLU A 87 -7.13 -0.49 -32.51
CA GLU A 87 -7.94 0.68 -32.22
C GLU A 87 -7.47 1.31 -30.91
N ILE A 88 -6.93 2.52 -31.01
CA ILE A 88 -6.44 3.34 -29.89
C ILE A 88 -7.10 4.71 -30.02
N GLY A 89 -7.87 5.09 -29.00
CA GLY A 89 -8.76 6.26 -29.08
C GLY A 89 -9.72 6.15 -30.27
N ASP A 90 -9.79 7.20 -31.10
CA ASP A 90 -10.60 7.21 -32.33
C ASP A 90 -9.90 6.58 -33.56
N THR A 91 -8.66 6.12 -33.40
CA THR A 91 -7.82 5.69 -34.51
C THR A 91 -7.87 4.18 -34.66
N ASN A 92 -8.52 3.70 -35.72
CA ASN A 92 -8.61 2.27 -36.05
C ASN A 92 -7.73 1.94 -37.27
N THR A 93 -6.61 1.27 -37.03
CA THR A 93 -5.57 1.00 -38.03
C THR A 93 -5.46 -0.49 -38.33
N LEU A 94 -5.29 -0.85 -39.61
CA LEU A 94 -4.93 -2.22 -40.00
C LEU A 94 -3.42 -2.39 -39.82
N VAL A 95 -3.03 -3.00 -38.70
CA VAL A 95 -1.61 -3.20 -38.35
C VAL A 95 -1.02 -4.42 -39.04
N TRP A 96 -1.83 -5.42 -39.39
CA TRP A 96 -1.36 -6.59 -40.11
C TRP A 96 -2.44 -7.24 -40.98
N SER A 97 -2.05 -7.80 -42.13
CA SER A 97 -2.92 -8.60 -43.01
C SER A 97 -2.10 -9.70 -43.68
N GLY A 98 -2.53 -10.95 -43.52
CA GLY A 98 -1.78 -12.11 -44.01
C GLY A 98 -2.66 -13.33 -44.22
N ARG A 99 -2.02 -14.48 -44.40
CA ARG A 99 -2.69 -15.78 -44.54
C ARG A 99 -2.08 -16.78 -43.58
N THR A 100 -2.90 -17.71 -43.09
CA THR A 100 -2.46 -18.81 -42.24
C THR A 100 -1.57 -19.80 -43.00
N GLY A 101 -0.64 -20.44 -42.28
CA GLY A 101 0.25 -21.49 -42.76
C GLY A 101 -0.47 -22.81 -43.05
N GLU A 102 0.29 -23.87 -43.39
CA GLU A 102 -0.27 -25.21 -43.63
C GLU A 102 -0.90 -25.84 -42.38
N ASP A 103 -0.46 -25.39 -41.20
CA ASP A 103 -0.94 -25.75 -39.87
C ASP A 103 -2.09 -24.84 -39.38
N GLY A 104 -2.62 -23.97 -40.23
CA GLY A 104 -3.72 -23.07 -39.89
C GLY A 104 -3.34 -21.90 -38.96
N SER A 105 -2.06 -21.72 -38.64
CA SER A 105 -1.59 -20.66 -37.74
C SER A 105 -1.10 -19.40 -38.49
N ALA A 106 -1.14 -18.25 -37.82
CA ALA A 106 -0.49 -17.01 -38.23
C ALA A 106 0.00 -16.27 -36.98
N ALA A 107 1.26 -15.83 -36.98
CA ALA A 107 1.88 -15.11 -35.86
C ALA A 107 2.34 -13.70 -36.29
N PRO A 108 1.41 -12.74 -36.44
CA PRO A 108 1.77 -11.35 -36.70
C PRO A 108 2.58 -10.72 -35.56
N THR A 109 3.78 -10.23 -35.88
CA THR A 109 4.47 -9.21 -35.07
C THR A 109 3.85 -7.85 -35.37
N ILE A 110 3.40 -7.17 -34.32
CA ILE A 110 2.73 -5.88 -34.37
C ILE A 110 3.62 -4.89 -33.63
N ASP A 111 4.02 -3.83 -34.33
CA ASP A 111 4.66 -2.69 -33.69
C ASP A 111 3.58 -1.87 -33.00
N PHE A 112 3.57 -1.92 -31.66
CA PHE A 112 2.65 -1.12 -30.88
C PHE A 112 3.17 0.31 -30.79
N PRO A 113 2.28 1.33 -30.79
CA PRO A 113 2.72 2.72 -30.73
C PRO A 113 3.38 3.03 -29.39
N ALA A 114 4.31 3.99 -29.40
CA ALA A 114 4.99 4.52 -28.21
C ALA A 114 4.05 5.44 -27.41
N MET A 115 2.99 4.87 -26.87
CA MET A 115 1.98 5.55 -26.08
C MET A 115 1.41 4.56 -25.06
N ALA A 116 1.39 4.93 -23.79
CA ALA A 116 0.75 4.16 -22.74
C ALA A 116 -0.78 4.16 -22.88
N GLY A 117 -1.44 3.14 -22.33
CA GLY A 117 -2.90 3.03 -22.27
C GLY A 117 -3.48 1.81 -22.98
N LYS A 118 -4.79 1.78 -23.19
CA LYS A 118 -5.47 0.59 -23.71
C LYS A 118 -5.53 0.57 -25.24
N ALA A 119 -5.17 -0.56 -25.84
CA ALA A 119 -5.34 -0.82 -27.26
C ALA A 119 -6.36 -1.94 -27.49
N ASN A 120 -7.43 -1.61 -28.20
CA ASN A 120 -8.42 -2.59 -28.64
C ASN A 120 -7.91 -3.28 -29.89
N ILE A 121 -7.85 -4.61 -29.85
CA ILE A 121 -7.40 -5.43 -30.97
C ILE A 121 -8.61 -6.12 -31.58
N THR A 122 -8.81 -5.92 -32.88
CA THR A 122 -9.85 -6.61 -33.66
C THR A 122 -9.22 -7.51 -34.70
N ILE A 123 -9.44 -8.82 -34.57
CA ILE A 123 -8.92 -9.84 -35.48
C ILE A 123 -10.08 -10.35 -36.33
N THR A 124 -9.92 -10.31 -37.65
CA THR A 124 -11.00 -10.62 -38.60
C THR A 124 -10.55 -11.65 -39.63
N SER A 125 -11.40 -12.64 -39.87
CA SER A 125 -11.20 -13.61 -40.95
C SER A 125 -12.53 -14.04 -41.54
N GLY A 126 -12.79 -13.71 -42.81
CA GLY A 126 -14.08 -13.98 -43.43
C GLY A 126 -15.23 -13.24 -42.75
N ALA A 127 -16.17 -13.99 -42.17
CA ALA A 127 -17.29 -13.45 -41.38
C ALA A 127 -17.02 -13.45 -39.86
N ASP A 128 -15.88 -13.99 -39.44
CA ASP A 128 -15.53 -14.18 -38.05
C ASP A 128 -14.73 -13.00 -37.51
N VAL A 129 -15.06 -12.56 -36.29
CA VAL A 129 -14.51 -11.35 -35.66
C VAL A 129 -14.25 -11.60 -34.18
N ILE A 130 -13.00 -11.45 -33.77
CA ILE A 130 -12.59 -11.44 -32.35
C ILE A 130 -12.21 -10.02 -31.97
N LYS A 131 -12.65 -9.58 -30.78
CA LYS A 131 -12.27 -8.31 -30.17
C LYS A 131 -11.69 -8.57 -28.80
N THR A 132 -10.58 -7.92 -28.48
CA THR A 132 -9.94 -7.96 -27.16
C THR A 132 -9.23 -6.64 -26.87
N THR A 133 -8.69 -6.48 -25.67
CA THR A 133 -7.95 -5.29 -25.24
C THR A 133 -6.60 -5.72 -24.66
N THR A 134 -5.56 -4.93 -24.93
CA THR A 134 -4.24 -5.05 -24.29
C THR A 134 -3.84 -3.71 -23.70
N VAL A 135 -3.03 -3.71 -22.64
CA VAL A 135 -2.47 -2.51 -22.02
C VAL A 135 -1.08 -2.25 -22.58
N LEU A 136 -0.85 -1.05 -23.07
CA LEU A 136 0.45 -0.53 -23.48
C LEU A 136 1.16 0.00 -22.23
N ASP A 137 2.18 -0.71 -21.79
CA ASP A 137 2.99 -0.37 -20.62
C ASP A 137 4.25 0.39 -21.06
N ASP A 138 4.45 1.59 -20.53
CA ASP A 138 5.59 2.46 -20.84
C ASP A 138 6.92 2.01 -20.20
N SER A 139 6.94 0.88 -19.47
CA SER A 139 8.11 0.33 -18.77
C SER A 139 8.70 1.29 -17.75
N ILE A 140 7.87 2.19 -17.21
CA ILE A 140 8.28 3.19 -16.25
C ILE A 140 8.53 2.56 -14.87
N ARG A 141 9.65 2.93 -14.25
CA ARG A 141 10.06 2.58 -12.89
C ARG A 141 10.17 3.85 -12.08
N ILE A 142 9.65 3.83 -10.85
CA ILE A 142 9.74 4.94 -9.91
C ILE A 142 10.24 4.37 -8.58
N ILE A 143 11.20 5.03 -7.94
CA ILE A 143 11.70 4.72 -6.60
C ILE A 143 11.50 5.95 -5.73
N ILE A 144 10.94 5.75 -4.54
CA ILE A 144 10.68 6.81 -3.56
C ILE A 144 11.63 6.60 -2.38
N THR A 145 12.38 7.63 -2.01
CA THR A 145 13.28 7.65 -0.85
C THR A 145 13.01 8.88 0.00
N THR A 146 13.16 8.74 1.32
CA THR A 146 13.03 9.80 2.31
C THR A 146 14.32 9.89 3.13
N ASP A 147 14.55 10.99 3.85
CA ASP A 147 15.75 11.13 4.69
C ASP A 147 15.72 10.21 5.91
N LYS A 148 14.57 10.08 6.56
CA LYS A 148 14.39 9.26 7.78
C LYS A 148 13.13 8.38 7.73
N PRO A 149 13.05 7.31 8.54
CA PRO A 149 11.92 6.38 8.54
C PRO A 149 10.68 6.90 9.30
N VAL A 150 10.85 7.84 10.24
CA VAL A 150 9.77 8.36 11.09
C VAL A 150 9.91 9.87 11.30
N TYR A 151 8.79 10.57 11.22
CA TYR A 151 8.69 12.01 11.41
C TYR A 151 7.85 12.36 12.62
N LYS A 152 8.09 13.53 13.19
CA LYS A 152 7.26 14.16 14.21
C LYS A 152 6.36 15.22 13.55
N PRO A 153 5.25 15.58 14.19
CA PRO A 153 4.58 16.84 13.90
C PRO A 153 5.58 18.01 13.91
N GLY A 154 5.49 18.89 12.92
CA GLY A 154 6.42 20.02 12.72
C GLY A 154 7.70 19.69 11.95
N ASP A 155 8.03 18.43 11.69
CA ASP A 155 9.18 18.07 10.87
C ASP A 155 9.00 18.47 9.40
N VAL A 156 10.10 18.55 8.66
CA VAL A 156 10.08 18.63 7.20
C VAL A 156 10.25 17.22 6.62
N LEU A 157 9.26 16.77 5.85
CA LEU A 157 9.31 15.53 5.08
C LEU A 157 10.13 15.74 3.81
N HIS A 158 11.38 15.27 3.83
CA HIS A 158 12.26 15.28 2.67
C HIS A 158 11.98 14.08 1.76
N MET A 159 11.58 14.33 0.52
CA MET A 159 11.25 13.28 -0.46
C MET A 159 12.13 13.38 -1.70
N ARG A 160 12.57 12.23 -2.20
CA ARG A 160 13.27 12.08 -3.47
C ARG A 160 12.64 10.96 -4.29
N PHE A 161 12.52 11.20 -5.59
CA PHE A 161 11.94 10.29 -6.56
C PHE A 161 12.96 10.02 -7.66
N LEU A 162 13.20 8.76 -7.99
CA LEU A 162 14.01 8.35 -9.15
C LEU A 162 13.11 7.70 -10.19
N SER A 163 13.17 8.14 -11.44
CA SER A 163 12.24 7.71 -12.48
C SER A 163 12.95 7.34 -13.80
N TYR A 164 12.63 6.16 -14.34
CA TYR A 164 13.26 5.58 -15.54
C TYR A 164 12.22 4.92 -16.46
N ALA A 165 12.46 4.88 -17.76
CA ALA A 165 11.78 4.02 -18.72
C ALA A 165 12.74 2.92 -19.19
N GLY A 166 12.53 1.69 -18.74
CA GLY A 166 13.49 0.60 -18.96
C GLY A 166 14.81 0.85 -18.20
N MET A 167 15.89 1.12 -18.94
CA MET A 167 17.20 1.53 -18.39
C MET A 167 17.47 3.03 -18.61
N ASP A 168 16.65 3.76 -19.38
CA ASP A 168 16.91 5.17 -19.64
C ASP A 168 16.20 6.03 -18.58
N PRO A 169 16.83 7.04 -17.97
CA PRO A 169 16.15 8.03 -17.14
C PRO A 169 15.00 8.69 -17.89
N LEU A 170 13.94 9.06 -17.18
CA LEU A 170 12.85 9.79 -17.81
C LEU A 170 13.34 11.14 -18.33
N PRO A 171 12.89 11.57 -19.54
CA PRO A 171 13.18 12.90 -20.04
C PRO A 171 12.75 14.00 -19.07
N GLN A 172 13.48 15.10 -19.02
CA GLN A 172 13.13 16.26 -18.17
C GLN A 172 11.75 16.88 -18.49
N GLU A 173 11.21 16.62 -19.68
CA GLU A 173 9.85 17.05 -20.07
C GLU A 173 8.75 16.10 -19.57
N SER A 174 9.12 14.98 -18.93
CA SER A 174 8.16 14.09 -18.27
C SER A 174 7.70 14.69 -16.95
N ASP A 175 6.40 14.62 -16.71
CA ASP A 175 5.81 15.11 -15.47
C ASP A 175 5.60 13.95 -14.49
N LEU A 176 6.18 14.06 -13.30
CA LEU A 176 5.97 13.16 -12.16
C LEU A 176 5.00 13.83 -11.18
N LEU A 177 3.84 13.23 -11.00
CA LEU A 177 2.86 13.66 -10.02
C LEU A 177 3.20 13.07 -8.65
N ALA A 178 3.70 13.89 -7.73
CA ALA A 178 3.96 13.54 -6.35
C ALA A 178 2.73 13.90 -5.49
N GLU A 179 2.27 12.96 -4.67
CA GLU A 179 1.13 13.12 -3.77
C GLU A 179 1.47 12.59 -2.38
N VAL A 180 0.92 13.20 -1.33
CA VAL A 180 1.00 12.66 0.04
C VAL A 180 -0.41 12.55 0.60
N PHE A 181 -0.68 11.41 1.22
CA PHE A 181 -1.94 11.09 1.88
C PHE A 181 -1.72 10.91 3.38
N ASP A 182 -2.64 11.42 4.17
CA ASP A 182 -2.67 11.26 5.62
C ASP A 182 -3.17 9.85 6.02
N PRO A 183 -3.23 9.52 7.33
CA PRO A 183 -3.68 8.22 7.82
C PRO A 183 -5.16 7.89 7.56
N ASN A 184 -5.98 8.91 7.27
CA ASN A 184 -7.39 8.73 6.90
C ASN A 184 -7.54 8.48 5.39
N GLY A 185 -6.44 8.54 4.63
CA GLY A 185 -6.44 8.43 3.17
C GLY A 185 -6.73 9.75 2.46
N ASP A 186 -6.76 10.87 3.19
CA ASP A 186 -7.00 12.19 2.61
C ASP A 186 -5.72 12.75 2.00
N LYS A 187 -5.83 13.29 0.79
CA LYS A 187 -4.71 13.93 0.11
C LYS A 187 -4.41 15.30 0.70
N ILE A 188 -3.20 15.45 1.24
CA ILE A 188 -2.72 16.69 1.87
C ILE A 188 -1.72 17.45 1.00
N PHE A 189 -1.17 16.79 0.00
CA PHE A 189 -0.18 17.37 -0.91
C PHE A 189 -0.32 16.78 -2.30
N LYS A 190 -0.14 17.63 -3.31
CA LYS A 190 -0.10 17.24 -4.72
C LYS A 190 0.76 18.23 -5.49
N LYS A 191 1.79 17.75 -6.20
CA LYS A 191 2.62 18.60 -7.06
C LYS A 191 3.13 17.85 -8.26
N LEU A 192 3.19 18.56 -9.38
CA LEU A 192 3.84 18.07 -10.59
C LEU A 192 5.31 18.46 -10.54
N LEU A 193 6.19 17.48 -10.56
CA LEU A 193 7.64 17.61 -10.51
C LEU A 193 8.23 17.17 -11.85
N SER A 194 9.27 17.86 -12.31
CA SER A 194 9.99 17.49 -13.51
C SER A 194 11.34 16.88 -13.11
N PRO A 195 11.70 15.69 -13.64
CA PRO A 195 12.97 15.05 -13.33
C PRO A 195 14.14 15.79 -13.96
N ASP A 196 15.32 15.65 -13.37
CA ASP A 196 16.59 16.11 -13.94
C ASP A 196 17.12 15.15 -15.02
N GLU A 197 18.36 15.36 -15.50
CA GLU A 197 18.95 14.52 -16.56
C GLU A 197 19.26 13.07 -16.13
N TYR A 198 19.20 12.79 -14.83
CA TYR A 198 19.40 11.47 -14.23
C TYR A 198 18.06 10.85 -13.75
N GLY A 199 16.92 11.49 -14.02
CA GLY A 199 15.61 11.00 -13.64
C GLY A 199 15.21 11.35 -12.20
N VAL A 200 15.94 12.27 -11.53
CA VAL A 200 15.73 12.63 -10.13
C VAL A 200 14.74 13.80 -9.99
N CYS A 201 13.76 13.65 -9.11
CA CYS A 201 12.96 14.75 -8.55
C CYS A 201 13.13 14.78 -7.02
N SER A 202 12.97 15.95 -6.40
CA SER A 202 12.87 16.07 -4.93
C SER A 202 11.89 17.14 -4.52
N TYR A 203 11.33 16.99 -3.31
CA TYR A 203 10.45 17.99 -2.71
C TYR A 203 10.50 17.92 -1.18
N ASP A 204 10.46 19.08 -0.54
CA ASP A 204 10.42 19.22 0.91
C ASP A 204 9.02 19.69 1.33
N LEU A 205 8.31 18.87 2.11
CA LEU A 205 6.97 19.16 2.60
C LEU A 205 7.01 19.41 4.11
N GLY A 206 6.71 20.62 4.56
CA GLY A 206 6.54 20.90 5.99
C GLY A 206 5.29 20.22 6.54
N LEU A 207 5.47 19.45 7.61
CA LEU A 207 4.37 18.87 8.38
C LEU A 207 3.86 19.90 9.39
N SER A 208 2.56 19.93 9.62
CA SER A 208 1.98 20.74 10.70
C SER A 208 2.45 20.23 12.07
N ASP A 209 2.60 21.12 13.05
CA ASP A 209 2.86 20.76 14.46
C ASP A 209 1.62 20.13 15.12
N GLN A 210 0.45 20.30 14.51
CA GLN A 210 -0.81 19.67 14.85
C GLN A 210 -1.40 19.04 13.59
N LEU A 211 -1.36 17.70 13.50
CA LEU A 211 -1.88 16.91 12.37
C LEU A 211 -2.39 15.53 12.82
N ASN A 212 -3.02 14.80 11.90
CA ASN A 212 -3.44 13.41 12.10
C ASN A 212 -2.22 12.49 12.23
N GLN A 213 -1.87 12.01 13.42
CA GLN A 213 -0.75 11.09 13.61
C GLN A 213 -1.08 9.68 13.10
N GLY A 214 -0.13 8.99 12.48
CA GLY A 214 -0.32 7.64 11.96
C GLY A 214 0.57 7.31 10.76
N THR A 215 0.10 6.39 9.92
CA THR A 215 0.80 5.99 8.69
C THR A 215 0.36 6.87 7.52
N TYR A 216 1.29 7.65 6.99
CA TYR A 216 1.12 8.46 5.79
C TYR A 216 1.58 7.67 4.57
N THR A 217 1.05 8.02 3.40
CA THR A 217 1.45 7.40 2.13
C THR A 217 1.96 8.46 1.16
N VAL A 218 3.21 8.34 0.73
CA VAL A 218 3.77 9.12 -0.38
C VAL A 218 3.55 8.34 -1.66
N SER A 219 2.97 8.99 -2.67
CA SER A 219 2.68 8.41 -3.97
C SER A 219 3.39 9.20 -5.06
N ALA A 220 3.89 8.50 -6.07
CA ALA A 220 4.50 9.09 -7.25
C ALA A 220 3.92 8.43 -8.50
N THR A 221 3.38 9.25 -9.39
CA THR A 221 2.73 8.80 -10.61
C THR A 221 3.38 9.40 -11.86
N VAL A 222 3.73 8.57 -12.83
CA VAL A 222 4.12 8.98 -14.17
C VAL A 222 3.35 8.14 -15.18
N GLY A 223 2.67 8.78 -16.14
CA GLY A 223 1.85 8.07 -17.10
C GLY A 223 0.71 7.31 -16.40
N GLU A 224 0.62 5.99 -16.62
CA GLU A 224 -0.32 5.11 -15.91
C GLU A 224 0.30 4.39 -14.70
N ARG A 225 1.57 4.68 -14.38
CA ARG A 225 2.31 3.99 -13.31
C ARG A 225 2.32 4.82 -12.03
N THR A 226 1.77 4.25 -10.97
CA THR A 226 1.84 4.78 -9.60
C THR A 226 2.68 3.85 -8.72
N VAL A 227 3.55 4.44 -7.90
CA VAL A 227 4.32 3.78 -6.84
C VAL A 227 4.04 4.50 -5.53
N THR A 228 3.91 3.76 -4.43
CA THR A 228 3.65 4.29 -3.10
C THR A 228 4.74 3.90 -2.11
N LYS A 229 4.92 4.69 -1.05
CA LYS A 229 5.79 4.42 0.09
C LYS A 229 5.06 4.85 1.37
N ALA A 230 4.93 3.94 2.33
CA ALA A 230 4.41 4.26 3.66
C ALA A 230 5.48 4.96 4.51
N LEU A 231 5.05 5.89 5.37
CA LEU A 231 5.90 6.53 6.38
C LEU A 231 5.10 6.78 7.66
N THR A 232 5.75 6.79 8.81
CA THR A 232 5.09 7.04 10.09
C THR A 232 5.30 8.49 10.53
N VAL A 233 4.22 9.18 10.91
CA VAL A 233 4.27 10.49 11.56
C VAL A 233 3.67 10.38 12.96
N LYS A 234 4.48 10.62 13.99
CA LYS A 234 4.06 10.48 15.39
C LYS A 234 4.98 11.25 16.32
N ASP A 235 4.47 11.69 17.47
CA ASP A 235 5.32 12.20 18.54
C ASP A 235 6.24 11.12 19.12
N TYR A 236 7.54 11.41 19.19
CA TYR A 236 8.53 10.55 19.84
C TYR A 236 9.68 11.33 20.47
N VAL A 237 10.33 10.67 21.43
CA VAL A 237 11.58 11.12 22.05
C VAL A 237 12.68 10.15 21.61
N LEU A 238 13.84 10.70 21.22
CA LEU A 238 14.97 9.87 20.83
C LEU A 238 15.45 9.04 22.03
N PRO A 239 15.64 7.71 21.86
CA PRO A 239 16.23 6.87 22.88
C PRO A 239 17.64 7.37 23.22
N LYS A 240 18.07 7.20 24.47
CA LYS A 240 19.41 7.60 24.93
C LYS A 240 20.47 6.56 24.62
N PHE A 241 20.09 5.29 24.52
CA PHE A 241 20.99 4.19 24.21
C PHE A 241 20.22 3.06 23.52
N ARG A 242 20.93 2.27 22.71
CA ARG A 242 20.37 1.07 22.09
C ARG A 242 20.40 -0.09 23.08
N VAL A 243 19.40 -0.95 22.97
CA VAL A 243 19.30 -2.20 23.74
C VAL A 243 19.31 -3.34 22.76
N ASP A 244 20.39 -4.12 22.69
CA ASP A 244 20.51 -5.27 21.82
C ASP A 244 20.20 -6.62 22.43
N LEU A 245 19.72 -7.55 21.61
CA LEU A 245 19.56 -8.95 21.97
C LEU A 245 20.54 -9.79 21.18
N LEU A 246 21.67 -10.11 21.82
CA LEU A 246 22.76 -10.87 21.24
C LEU A 246 22.64 -12.36 21.56
N GLY A 247 23.21 -13.19 20.69
CA GLY A 247 23.30 -14.64 20.91
C GLY A 247 21.95 -15.38 20.88
N MET A 248 20.89 -14.70 20.43
CA MET A 248 19.59 -15.30 20.20
C MET A 248 19.54 -16.00 18.84
N SER A 249 18.66 -17.00 18.73
CA SER A 249 18.31 -17.64 17.47
C SER A 249 17.08 -16.94 16.89
N ASP A 250 17.01 -16.81 15.56
CA ASP A 250 15.86 -16.20 14.86
C ASP A 250 14.54 -16.95 15.10
N TRP A 251 14.62 -18.18 15.62
CA TRP A 251 13.48 -19.00 16.03
C TRP A 251 13.93 -20.06 17.06
N TYR A 252 12.99 -20.61 17.84
CA TYR A 252 13.28 -21.71 18.79
C TYR A 252 12.27 -22.86 18.71
N LYS A 253 12.67 -24.04 19.18
CA LYS A 253 11.75 -25.18 19.35
C LYS A 253 10.93 -25.01 20.62
N VAL A 254 9.68 -25.50 20.62
CA VAL A 254 8.81 -25.53 21.82
C VAL A 254 9.46 -26.19 23.05
N SER A 255 10.40 -27.11 22.84
CA SER A 255 11.10 -27.86 23.89
C SER A 255 12.51 -27.33 24.19
N GLN A 256 12.91 -26.24 23.56
CA GLN A 256 14.26 -25.67 23.67
C GLN A 256 14.23 -24.45 24.59
N GLU A 257 15.25 -24.34 25.45
CA GLU A 257 15.50 -23.15 26.27
C GLU A 257 15.97 -21.99 25.40
N ILE A 258 15.55 -20.79 25.75
CA ILE A 258 15.82 -19.57 24.99
C ILE A 258 16.89 -18.81 25.74
N ASN A 259 18.09 -18.82 25.16
CA ASN A 259 19.26 -18.19 25.73
C ASN A 259 19.59 -16.98 24.89
N GLY A 260 20.03 -15.92 25.55
CA GLY A 260 20.44 -14.68 24.92
C GLY A 260 21.15 -13.78 25.90
N THR A 261 21.62 -12.65 25.39
CA THR A 261 22.25 -11.60 26.18
C THR A 261 21.63 -10.29 25.79
N VAL A 262 21.05 -9.59 26.76
CA VAL A 262 20.72 -8.17 26.60
C VAL A 262 22.04 -7.43 26.60
N SER A 263 22.35 -6.70 25.53
CA SER A 263 23.45 -5.75 25.47
C SER A 263 22.86 -4.34 25.48
N ALA A 264 23.50 -3.39 26.14
CA ALA A 264 23.05 -2.01 26.17
C ALA A 264 24.25 -1.09 25.98
N GLU A 265 24.15 -0.23 24.97
CA GLU A 265 25.24 0.61 24.50
C GLU A 265 24.69 1.98 24.08
N TYR A 266 25.36 3.05 24.46
CA TYR A 266 25.02 4.38 23.98
C TYR A 266 25.32 4.49 22.47
N PHE A 267 24.59 5.33 21.74
CA PHE A 267 24.77 5.50 20.29
C PHE A 267 26.19 5.93 19.88
N PHE A 268 26.97 6.50 20.80
CA PHE A 268 28.37 6.88 20.60
C PHE A 268 29.39 5.78 20.96
N GLY A 269 28.94 4.55 21.23
CA GLY A 269 29.82 3.37 21.32
C GLY A 269 30.24 2.93 22.73
N GLU A 270 29.73 3.59 23.77
CA GLU A 270 30.11 3.29 25.16
C GLU A 270 29.08 2.39 25.86
N ILE A 271 29.56 1.56 26.77
CA ILE A 271 28.71 0.60 27.48
C ILE A 271 27.75 1.28 28.47
N VAL A 272 26.52 0.76 28.57
CA VAL A 272 25.54 1.20 29.57
C VAL A 272 25.75 0.41 30.87
N GLN A 273 25.85 1.13 31.98
CA GLN A 273 25.82 0.53 33.32
C GLN A 273 24.41 0.75 33.89
N GLY A 274 23.80 -0.28 34.48
CA GLY A 274 22.40 -0.19 34.86
C GLY A 274 21.76 -1.50 35.33
N THR A 275 20.44 -1.54 35.28
CA THR A 275 19.60 -2.71 35.58
C THR A 275 18.77 -3.12 34.39
N VAL A 276 18.48 -4.41 34.28
CA VAL A 276 17.60 -4.99 33.26
C VAL A 276 16.40 -5.64 33.94
N GLU A 277 15.22 -5.44 33.38
CA GLU A 277 14.00 -6.19 33.66
C GLU A 277 13.56 -6.85 32.34
N LEU A 278 13.35 -8.17 32.36
CA LEU A 278 12.92 -8.96 31.21
C LEU A 278 11.61 -9.66 31.53
N GLU A 279 10.63 -9.52 30.65
CA GLU A 279 9.36 -10.25 30.69
C GLU A 279 9.17 -11.01 29.38
N ALA A 280 8.89 -12.31 29.44
CA ALA A 280 8.56 -13.12 28.26
C ALA A 280 7.12 -13.65 28.32
N SER A 281 6.40 -13.42 27.22
CA SER A 281 4.97 -13.69 27.08
C SER A 281 4.71 -14.56 25.86
N VAL A 282 3.89 -15.61 26.00
CA VAL A 282 3.51 -16.52 24.90
C VAL A 282 2.15 -16.13 24.36
N TYR A 283 1.99 -16.21 23.04
CA TYR A 283 0.70 -15.93 22.40
C TYR A 283 -0.24 -17.15 22.46
N LEU A 284 -1.37 -17.00 23.17
CA LEU A 284 -2.43 -18.01 23.28
C LEU A 284 -3.79 -17.51 22.75
N GLY A 285 -3.76 -16.51 21.85
CA GLY A 285 -4.91 -15.69 21.43
C GLY A 285 -4.99 -14.35 22.16
N VAL A 286 -4.25 -14.23 23.27
CA VAL A 286 -3.80 -13.01 23.94
C VAL A 286 -2.39 -13.29 24.47
N TRP A 287 -1.60 -12.25 24.74
CA TRP A 287 -0.30 -12.39 25.36
C TRP A 287 -0.42 -12.81 26.83
N ASP A 288 0.20 -13.92 27.20
CA ASP A 288 0.25 -14.41 28.58
C ASP A 288 1.71 -14.50 29.05
N THR A 289 2.05 -13.71 30.06
CA THR A 289 3.38 -13.67 30.67
C THR A 289 3.69 -15.00 31.37
N TYR A 290 4.75 -15.69 30.96
CA TYR A 290 5.13 -16.99 31.54
C TYR A 290 6.50 -17.00 32.21
N TYR A 291 7.33 -15.98 31.98
CA TYR A 291 8.64 -15.84 32.59
C TYR A 291 9.00 -14.38 32.83
N THR A 292 9.66 -14.09 33.95
CA THR A 292 10.26 -12.80 34.26
C THR A 292 11.63 -12.99 34.87
N ASP A 293 12.54 -12.08 34.57
CA ASP A 293 13.89 -12.03 35.14
C ASP A 293 14.34 -10.58 35.34
N SER A 294 15.29 -10.36 36.24
CA SER A 294 15.84 -9.02 36.48
C SER A 294 17.25 -9.09 37.07
N GLY A 295 18.10 -8.14 36.70
CA GLY A 295 19.46 -8.08 37.21
C GLY A 295 20.18 -6.77 36.89
N SER A 296 21.49 -6.77 37.08
CA SER A 296 22.36 -5.63 36.75
C SER A 296 23.17 -5.94 35.50
N LEU A 297 23.39 -4.94 34.67
CA LEU A 297 24.32 -5.02 33.55
C LEU A 297 25.75 -5.18 34.09
N ILE A 298 26.51 -6.08 33.49
CA ILE A 298 27.94 -6.26 33.72
C ILE A 298 28.62 -6.04 32.38
N ASP A 299 29.48 -5.03 32.29
CA ASP A 299 30.14 -4.62 31.05
C ASP A 299 29.16 -4.33 29.89
N GLY A 300 28.02 -3.71 30.19
CA GLY A 300 26.97 -3.44 29.19
C GLY A 300 26.05 -4.62 28.90
N GLU A 301 26.26 -5.79 29.52
CA GLU A 301 25.55 -7.01 29.17
C GLU A 301 24.83 -7.68 30.34
N TYR A 302 23.71 -8.34 30.03
CA TYR A 302 22.95 -9.20 30.95
C TYR A 302 22.53 -10.49 30.24
N ALA A 303 23.14 -11.60 30.63
CA ALA A 303 22.80 -12.93 30.10
C ALA A 303 21.53 -13.48 30.78
N PHE A 304 20.62 -14.02 29.98
CA PHE A 304 19.38 -14.64 30.46
C PHE A 304 19.21 -16.06 29.90
N ASP A 305 18.41 -16.85 30.63
CA ASP A 305 18.05 -18.22 30.27
C ASP A 305 16.55 -18.39 30.57
N ILE A 306 15.75 -18.35 29.51
CA ILE A 306 14.30 -18.48 29.56
C ILE A 306 13.94 -19.96 29.35
N PRO A 307 13.13 -20.57 30.23
CA PRO A 307 12.75 -21.97 30.09
C PRO A 307 11.91 -22.20 28.84
N ALA A 308 12.02 -23.40 28.27
CA ALA A 308 11.24 -23.82 27.12
C ALA A 308 9.72 -23.68 27.35
N VAL A 309 9.03 -23.05 26.40
CA VAL A 309 7.59 -22.72 26.48
C VAL A 309 6.68 -23.93 26.68
N GLN A 310 7.12 -25.12 26.21
CA GLN A 310 6.36 -26.37 26.17
C GLN A 310 5.15 -26.39 25.24
N TYR A 311 4.44 -25.26 25.07
CA TYR A 311 3.23 -25.15 24.27
C TYR A 311 3.03 -23.72 23.76
N ALA A 312 2.83 -23.56 22.45
CA ALA A 312 2.42 -22.31 21.83
C ALA A 312 1.30 -22.60 20.82
N VAL A 313 0.35 -21.67 20.68
CA VAL A 313 -0.75 -21.82 19.72
C VAL A 313 -0.27 -21.35 18.36
N GLY A 314 -0.36 -22.23 17.36
CA GLY A 314 -0.06 -21.89 15.98
C GLY A 314 -1.07 -20.93 15.39
N ILE A 315 -0.62 -19.84 14.77
CA ILE A 315 -1.48 -18.90 14.05
C ILE A 315 -1.57 -19.35 12.59
N PRO A 316 -2.76 -19.69 12.05
CA PRO A 316 -2.89 -20.16 10.67
C PRO A 316 -2.38 -19.15 9.62
N ALA A 317 -2.55 -17.85 9.87
CA ALA A 317 -2.04 -16.77 9.02
C ALA A 317 -0.50 -16.68 9.00
N ALA A 318 0.17 -17.30 9.97
CA ALA A 318 1.62 -17.31 10.09
C ALA A 318 2.18 -18.75 10.02
N GLU A 319 1.64 -19.54 9.07
CA GLU A 319 2.05 -20.92 8.78
C GLU A 319 1.95 -21.89 9.97
N GLY A 320 1.12 -21.55 10.97
CA GLY A 320 0.94 -22.38 12.17
C GLY A 320 2.05 -22.26 13.21
N ASN A 321 2.93 -21.26 13.10
CA ASN A 321 3.94 -20.95 14.13
C ASN A 321 3.29 -20.35 15.38
N GLY A 322 3.83 -20.68 16.55
CA GLY A 322 3.56 -19.96 17.80
C GLY A 322 4.57 -18.84 18.02
N TYR A 323 4.30 -17.92 18.93
CA TYR A 323 5.15 -16.75 19.16
C TYR A 323 5.39 -16.48 20.64
N ILE A 324 6.57 -15.96 20.93
CA ILE A 324 6.91 -15.34 22.21
C ILE A 324 7.26 -13.89 21.95
N GLN A 325 6.75 -13.01 22.80
CA GLN A 325 7.18 -11.62 22.90
C GLN A 325 8.04 -11.47 24.15
N MET A 326 9.18 -10.80 24.02
CA MET A 326 10.05 -10.40 25.12
C MET A 326 9.99 -8.89 25.25
N ASN A 327 9.65 -8.41 26.45
CA ASN A 327 9.68 -7.01 26.84
C ASN A 327 10.91 -6.83 27.72
N ILE A 328 11.89 -6.09 27.24
CA ILE A 328 13.12 -5.76 27.95
C ILE A 328 13.05 -4.29 28.33
N THR A 329 13.29 -3.99 29.60
CA THR A 329 13.45 -2.64 30.11
C THR A 329 14.85 -2.52 30.69
N VAL A 330 15.64 -1.58 30.16
CA VAL A 330 16.97 -1.28 30.65
C VAL A 330 16.95 0.10 31.28
N THR A 331 17.41 0.20 32.51
CA THR A 331 17.53 1.46 33.23
C THR A 331 18.99 1.73 33.52
N ASP A 332 19.55 2.82 32.99
CA ASP A 332 20.94 3.18 33.27
C ASP A 332 21.13 3.70 34.72
N THR A 333 22.38 3.94 35.13
CA THR A 333 22.67 4.50 36.47
C THR A 333 22.17 5.93 36.69
N ALA A 334 21.79 6.63 35.61
CA ALA A 334 21.19 7.96 35.65
C ALA A 334 19.69 7.94 35.94
N GLY A 335 19.03 6.80 35.66
CA GLY A 335 17.59 6.65 35.72
C GLY A 335 16.88 6.80 34.37
N HIS A 336 17.62 6.90 33.25
CA HIS A 336 17.02 6.82 31.93
C HIS A 336 16.55 5.39 31.68
N VAL A 337 15.37 5.26 31.08
CA VAL A 337 14.72 3.97 30.85
C VAL A 337 14.51 3.79 29.37
N GLU A 338 15.13 2.77 28.80
CA GLU A 338 14.88 2.33 27.42
C GLU A 338 14.19 0.98 27.41
N LYS A 339 13.26 0.83 26.48
CA LYS A 339 12.47 -0.39 26.33
C LYS A 339 12.69 -0.99 24.96
N ARG A 340 12.85 -2.30 24.91
CA ARG A 340 12.86 -3.06 23.67
C ARG A 340 11.87 -4.19 23.71
N PHE A 341 11.20 -4.38 22.58
CA PHE A 341 10.33 -5.49 22.32
C PHE A 341 10.98 -6.38 21.28
N ASN A 342 10.94 -7.69 21.48
CA ASN A 342 11.38 -8.65 20.46
C ASN A 342 10.40 -9.81 20.39
N VAL A 343 10.04 -10.21 19.19
CA VAL A 343 9.11 -11.31 18.94
C VAL A 343 9.85 -12.42 18.23
N VAL A 344 9.80 -13.63 18.78
CA VAL A 344 10.51 -14.78 18.23
C VAL A 344 9.54 -15.91 17.89
N PRO A 345 9.58 -16.45 16.65
CA PRO A 345 8.83 -17.62 16.26
C PRO A 345 9.23 -18.87 17.07
N ILE A 346 8.21 -19.61 17.49
CA ILE A 346 8.32 -20.91 18.15
C ILE A 346 7.66 -21.97 17.29
N ALA A 347 8.47 -22.91 16.84
CA ALA A 347 8.04 -23.96 15.93
C ALA A 347 8.26 -25.36 16.55
N PRO A 348 7.46 -26.36 16.16
CA PRO A 348 7.72 -27.76 16.53
C PRO A 348 8.92 -28.35 15.78
N SER A 349 9.29 -27.79 14.61
CA SER A 349 10.40 -28.23 13.75
C SER A 349 11.13 -27.03 13.18
N GLY A 350 12.44 -27.17 12.94
CA GLY A 350 13.27 -26.13 12.31
C GLY A 350 13.29 -26.16 10.79
N LEU A 351 12.43 -27.01 10.21
CA LEU A 351 12.30 -27.19 8.79
C LEU A 351 10.83 -26.97 8.44
N VAL A 352 10.58 -25.89 7.72
CA VAL A 352 9.33 -25.61 7.02
C VAL A 352 9.54 -26.01 5.56
N LEU A 353 8.62 -26.80 5.02
CA LEU A 353 8.64 -27.19 3.61
C LEU A 353 7.45 -26.57 2.90
N SER A 354 7.74 -25.89 1.81
CA SER A 354 6.78 -25.60 0.76
C SER A 354 7.25 -26.27 -0.54
N VAL A 355 6.38 -26.29 -1.53
CA VAL A 355 6.68 -26.90 -2.83
C VAL A 355 6.13 -26.01 -3.93
N LEU A 356 6.94 -25.80 -4.97
CA LEU A 356 6.42 -25.35 -6.25
C LEU A 356 6.13 -26.61 -7.04
N ALA A 357 4.85 -26.96 -7.07
CA ALA A 357 4.36 -28.12 -7.78
C ALA A 357 4.32 -27.82 -9.28
N ASP A 358 4.50 -28.87 -10.07
CA ASP A 358 4.57 -28.82 -11.51
C ASP A 358 3.51 -29.76 -12.10
N SER A 359 2.97 -29.47 -13.29
CA SER A 359 1.91 -30.30 -13.87
C SER A 359 2.45 -31.71 -14.17
N CYS A 360 1.72 -32.77 -13.78
CA CYS A 360 2.19 -34.14 -13.89
C CYS A 360 1.55 -34.90 -15.07
N VAL A 361 2.39 -35.45 -15.96
CA VAL A 361 1.96 -36.22 -17.14
C VAL A 361 2.31 -37.71 -16.97
N VAL A 362 1.35 -38.60 -17.23
CA VAL A 362 1.49 -40.05 -16.97
C VAL A 362 2.60 -40.66 -17.85
N ASN A 363 3.48 -41.43 -17.22
CA ASN A 363 4.69 -42.05 -17.76
C ASN A 363 5.85 -41.10 -18.09
N GLU A 364 5.75 -39.82 -17.73
CA GLU A 364 6.81 -38.84 -17.96
C GLU A 364 7.44 -38.35 -16.66
N GLN A 365 8.60 -37.72 -16.81
CA GLN A 365 9.39 -37.21 -15.70
C GLN A 365 8.85 -35.82 -15.29
N SER A 366 8.44 -35.70 -14.03
CA SER A 366 8.02 -34.46 -13.38
C SER A 366 9.05 -34.02 -12.34
N THR A 367 9.22 -32.72 -12.16
CA THR A 367 10.14 -32.16 -11.16
C THR A 367 9.38 -31.25 -10.21
N PHE A 368 9.39 -31.57 -8.92
CA PHE A 368 8.86 -30.69 -7.88
C PHE A 368 10.00 -29.95 -7.20
N TYR A 369 9.86 -28.63 -7.05
CA TYR A 369 10.84 -27.83 -6.32
C TYR A 369 10.41 -27.72 -4.87
N ALA A 370 11.01 -28.54 -4.02
CA ALA A 370 10.83 -28.43 -2.58
C ALA A 370 11.65 -27.24 -2.08
N ILE A 371 11.01 -26.31 -1.40
CA ILE A 371 11.65 -25.18 -0.75
C ILE A 371 11.71 -25.48 0.74
N ALA A 372 12.93 -25.54 1.28
CA ALA A 372 13.21 -25.70 2.69
C ALA A 372 13.61 -24.36 3.29
N ARG A 373 12.84 -23.91 4.28
CA ARG A 373 13.12 -22.68 5.04
C ARG A 373 13.11 -22.95 6.55
N SER A 374 13.78 -22.09 7.29
CA SER A 374 13.59 -21.99 8.74
C SER A 374 12.21 -21.39 9.04
N PRO A 375 11.68 -21.56 10.26
CA PRO A 375 10.49 -20.84 10.72
C PRO A 375 10.61 -19.31 10.68
N SER A 376 11.83 -18.77 10.64
CA SER A 376 12.12 -17.35 10.44
C SER A 376 12.18 -16.92 8.96
N GLY A 377 11.99 -17.85 8.01
CA GLY A 377 11.96 -17.58 6.57
C GLY A 377 13.28 -17.76 5.82
N SER A 378 14.40 -17.94 6.51
CA SER A 378 15.73 -18.13 5.91
C SER A 378 15.85 -19.45 5.15
N ALA A 379 16.55 -19.43 4.02
CA ALA A 379 16.81 -20.61 3.20
C ALA A 379 17.66 -21.68 3.91
N LEU A 380 17.30 -22.96 3.79
CA LEU A 380 18.04 -24.09 4.38
C LEU A 380 18.73 -24.94 3.30
N ALA A 381 20.05 -24.80 3.18
CA ALA A 381 20.87 -25.61 2.27
C ALA A 381 21.13 -27.03 2.81
N ASN A 382 21.33 -28.01 1.93
CA ASN A 382 21.62 -29.41 2.26
C ASN A 382 20.52 -30.18 3.03
N ALA A 383 19.29 -29.68 3.07
CA ALA A 383 18.15 -30.45 3.56
C ALA A 383 17.85 -31.62 2.61
N SER A 384 17.74 -32.82 3.15
CA SER A 384 17.44 -34.04 2.39
C SER A 384 15.94 -34.17 2.21
N ILE A 385 15.47 -34.09 0.98
CA ILE A 385 14.05 -34.23 0.64
C ILE A 385 13.83 -35.61 0.03
N SER A 386 12.87 -36.37 0.55
CA SER A 386 12.45 -37.67 0.03
C SER A 386 10.98 -37.63 -0.32
N MET A 387 10.62 -38.05 -1.51
CA MET A 387 9.23 -38.02 -1.95
C MET A 387 8.68 -39.42 -2.18
N TYR A 388 7.47 -39.62 -1.67
CA TYR A 388 6.70 -40.85 -1.78
C TYR A 388 5.40 -40.54 -2.49
N VAL A 389 5.04 -41.35 -3.48
CA VAL A 389 3.76 -41.24 -4.19
C VAL A 389 2.83 -42.37 -3.78
N TYR A 390 1.52 -42.14 -3.92
CA TYR A 390 0.45 -43.00 -3.43
C TYR A 390 -0.55 -43.38 -4.52
N ASP A 391 -0.81 -44.68 -4.68
CA ASP A 391 -1.83 -45.22 -5.59
C ASP A 391 -3.17 -45.53 -4.90
N GLY A 392 -3.39 -45.00 -3.70
CA GLY A 392 -4.55 -45.27 -2.85
C GLY A 392 -4.43 -46.52 -1.95
N THR A 393 -3.43 -47.39 -2.12
CA THR A 393 -3.20 -48.54 -1.20
C THR A 393 -1.73 -48.81 -0.82
N SER A 394 -0.76 -48.29 -1.58
CA SER A 394 0.67 -48.56 -1.40
C SER A 394 1.51 -47.27 -1.48
N GLN A 395 2.49 -47.12 -0.57
CA GLN A 395 3.51 -46.07 -0.62
C GLN A 395 4.76 -46.57 -1.34
N HIS A 396 5.24 -45.81 -2.32
CA HIS A 396 6.52 -46.09 -2.98
C HIS A 396 7.41 -44.84 -2.97
N LEU A 397 8.66 -44.99 -2.49
CA LEU A 397 9.67 -43.93 -2.60
C LEU A 397 10.05 -43.78 -4.07
N THR A 398 9.87 -42.60 -4.63
CA THR A 398 10.11 -42.34 -6.06
C THR A 398 11.34 -41.49 -6.31
N ALA A 399 11.65 -40.53 -5.45
CA ALA A 399 12.71 -39.57 -5.68
C ALA A 399 13.30 -39.00 -4.40
N TRP A 400 14.52 -38.48 -4.48
CA TRP A 400 15.15 -37.72 -3.41
C TRP A 400 16.00 -36.59 -3.99
N ALA A 401 16.15 -35.51 -3.22
CA ALA A 401 16.96 -34.35 -3.56
C ALA A 401 17.62 -33.76 -2.32
N THR A 402 18.62 -32.91 -2.53
CA THR A 402 19.20 -32.06 -1.49
C THR A 402 19.06 -30.60 -1.90
N THR A 403 18.75 -29.72 -0.95
CA THR A 403 18.57 -28.30 -1.23
C THR A 403 19.89 -27.56 -1.45
N ASP A 404 19.87 -26.52 -2.30
CA ASP A 404 21.01 -25.63 -2.59
C ASP A 404 21.09 -24.44 -1.61
N GLU A 405 21.99 -23.48 -1.86
CA GLU A 405 22.18 -22.27 -1.02
C GLU A 405 20.93 -21.39 -0.90
N ARG A 406 19.97 -21.53 -1.82
CA ARG A 406 18.68 -20.83 -1.80
C ARG A 406 17.59 -21.63 -1.09
N GLY A 407 17.92 -22.80 -0.56
CA GLY A 407 17.00 -23.69 0.12
C GLY A 407 16.12 -24.50 -0.82
N ILE A 408 16.47 -24.61 -2.11
CA ILE A 408 15.62 -25.24 -3.13
C ILE A 408 16.19 -26.61 -3.52
N GLY A 409 15.36 -27.64 -3.50
CA GLY A 409 15.70 -29.01 -3.89
C GLY A 409 14.77 -29.55 -4.97
N ALA A 410 15.32 -29.90 -6.13
CA ALA A 410 14.57 -30.42 -7.26
C ALA A 410 14.34 -31.95 -7.13
N VAL A 411 13.12 -32.35 -6.79
CA VAL A 411 12.72 -33.74 -6.65
C VAL A 411 12.12 -34.23 -7.96
N THR A 412 12.86 -35.09 -8.66
CA THR A 412 12.49 -35.56 -9.99
C THR A 412 11.95 -36.99 -9.95
N PHE A 413 10.74 -37.23 -10.44
CA PHE A 413 10.09 -38.55 -10.43
C PHE A 413 9.36 -38.83 -11.74
N THR A 414 9.10 -40.10 -12.04
CA THR A 414 8.21 -40.46 -13.15
C THR A 414 6.81 -40.66 -12.61
N TYR A 415 5.86 -39.85 -13.07
CA TYR A 415 4.47 -39.98 -12.67
C TYR A 415 3.83 -41.20 -13.35
N GLN A 416 3.08 -42.02 -12.63
CA GLN A 416 2.44 -43.24 -13.13
C GLN A 416 0.92 -43.25 -12.91
N GLY A 417 0.33 -42.13 -12.50
CA GLY A 417 -1.11 -41.98 -12.24
C GLY A 417 -1.48 -42.07 -10.74
N GLU A 418 -0.53 -41.81 -9.86
CA GLU A 418 -0.75 -41.68 -8.41
C GLU A 418 -1.63 -40.46 -8.07
N SER A 419 -2.40 -40.51 -6.97
CA SER A 419 -3.32 -39.42 -6.60
C SER A 419 -2.72 -38.39 -5.66
N GLU A 420 -1.67 -38.77 -4.92
CA GLU A 420 -1.05 -37.94 -3.89
C GLU A 420 0.48 -38.16 -3.89
N ALA A 421 1.23 -37.12 -3.54
CA ALA A 421 2.64 -37.16 -3.19
C ALA A 421 2.85 -36.64 -1.77
N ARG A 422 3.78 -37.24 -1.04
CA ARG A 422 4.24 -36.77 0.27
C ARG A 422 5.72 -36.52 0.22
N LEU A 423 6.14 -35.30 0.56
CA LEU A 423 7.53 -34.96 0.76
C LEU A 423 7.88 -35.10 2.24
N TYR A 424 8.99 -35.77 2.49
CA TYR A 424 9.63 -35.89 3.77
C TYR A 424 10.95 -35.13 3.70
N GLY A 425 11.00 -33.97 4.31
CA GLY A 425 12.25 -33.23 4.44
C GLY A 425 12.94 -33.62 5.74
N VAL A 426 14.25 -33.82 5.66
CA VAL A 426 15.13 -34.11 6.78
C VAL A 426 16.28 -33.11 6.76
N TYR A 427 16.36 -32.29 7.79
CA TYR A 427 17.44 -31.34 7.99
C TYR A 427 17.96 -31.48 9.42
N GLU A 428 19.26 -31.72 9.57
CA GLU A 428 19.94 -31.94 10.87
C GLU A 428 19.22 -32.93 11.81
N GLY A 429 18.60 -33.98 11.26
CA GLY A 429 17.89 -35.01 12.02
C GLY A 429 16.45 -34.66 12.42
N GLN A 430 15.96 -33.46 12.07
CA GLN A 430 14.53 -33.11 12.16
C GLN A 430 13.78 -33.65 10.94
N THR A 431 12.47 -33.87 11.06
CA THR A 431 11.64 -34.31 9.93
C THR A 431 10.37 -33.49 9.87
N THR A 432 10.04 -33.00 8.68
CA THR A 432 8.72 -32.41 8.39
C THR A 432 8.11 -33.10 7.18
N ILE A 433 6.79 -33.01 7.09
CA ILE A 433 5.99 -33.68 6.07
C ILE A 433 5.12 -32.66 5.37
N LEU A 434 5.16 -32.65 4.05
CA LEU A 434 4.24 -31.90 3.20
C LEU A 434 3.46 -32.88 2.32
N ASP A 435 2.14 -32.77 2.35
CA ASP A 435 1.23 -33.54 1.50
C ASP A 435 0.82 -32.69 0.29
N ILE A 436 0.83 -33.31 -0.90
CA ILE A 436 0.53 -32.70 -2.20
C ILE A 436 -0.48 -33.59 -2.91
N ASP A 437 -1.55 -33.00 -3.42
CA ASP A 437 -2.47 -33.68 -4.32
C ASP A 437 -1.90 -33.71 -5.75
N LEU A 438 -1.83 -34.89 -6.36
CA LEU A 438 -1.38 -35.08 -7.74
C LEU A 438 -2.61 -35.20 -8.65
N GLU A 439 -2.98 -34.10 -9.32
CA GLU A 439 -4.05 -34.14 -10.32
C GLU A 439 -3.60 -34.90 -11.59
N THR A 440 -4.47 -35.76 -12.11
CA THR A 440 -4.19 -36.58 -13.31
C THR A 440 -4.58 -35.78 -14.56
N ASN A 441 -3.60 -35.27 -15.31
CA ASN A 441 -3.84 -34.68 -16.64
C ASN A 441 -3.09 -35.48 -17.72
N GLU A 442 -3.82 -35.92 -18.75
CA GLU A 442 -3.22 -36.03 -20.10
C GLU A 442 -2.87 -34.59 -20.53
N GLY A 443 -1.66 -34.33 -21.04
CA GLY A 443 -1.22 -32.94 -21.18
C GLY A 443 0.21 -32.71 -21.64
N LEU A 444 0.58 -31.42 -21.65
CA LEU A 444 1.87 -30.88 -22.08
C LEU A 444 2.80 -30.73 -20.87
N LYS A 445 4.09 -30.98 -21.08
CA LYS A 445 5.15 -30.88 -20.10
C LYS A 445 6.33 -30.09 -20.67
N VAL A 446 6.91 -29.17 -19.91
CA VAL A 446 8.23 -28.59 -20.17
C VAL A 446 9.16 -28.85 -19.00
N VAL A 447 10.39 -29.25 -19.30
CA VAL A 447 11.43 -29.60 -18.32
C VAL A 447 12.68 -28.80 -18.66
N ALA A 448 13.17 -27.99 -17.72
CA ALA A 448 14.44 -27.29 -17.85
C ALA A 448 15.62 -28.22 -17.49
N ASP A 449 16.80 -27.99 -18.09
CA ASP A 449 18.01 -28.74 -17.78
C ASP A 449 18.72 -28.27 -16.50
N SER A 450 18.54 -27.00 -16.13
CA SER A 450 18.98 -26.41 -14.86
C SER A 450 17.89 -25.56 -14.19
N THR A 451 18.06 -25.32 -12.88
CA THR A 451 17.14 -24.57 -12.02
C THR A 451 17.60 -23.12 -11.77
N SER A 452 18.83 -22.82 -12.17
CA SER A 452 19.43 -21.50 -12.15
C SER A 452 20.39 -21.35 -13.32
N TYR A 453 20.45 -20.15 -13.86
CA TYR A 453 21.36 -19.76 -14.93
C TYR A 453 21.95 -18.39 -14.59
N ASP A 454 23.05 -18.02 -15.24
CA ASP A 454 23.61 -16.68 -15.19
C ASP A 454 23.29 -15.91 -16.48
N VAL A 455 23.30 -14.58 -16.43
CA VAL A 455 23.17 -13.76 -17.65
C VAL A 455 24.27 -14.13 -18.64
N GLY A 456 23.89 -14.43 -19.88
CA GLY A 456 24.76 -14.91 -20.95
C GLY A 456 24.73 -16.43 -21.18
N ASP A 457 24.07 -17.21 -20.31
CA ASP A 457 23.86 -18.64 -20.52
C ASP A 457 22.84 -18.94 -21.64
N ALA A 458 22.88 -20.17 -22.15
CA ALA A 458 21.86 -20.73 -23.04
C ALA A 458 21.11 -21.86 -22.31
N ALA A 459 19.90 -21.56 -21.82
CA ALA A 459 19.05 -22.50 -21.11
C ALA A 459 18.43 -23.53 -22.05
N SER A 460 18.39 -24.80 -21.65
CA SER A 460 17.86 -25.90 -22.48
C SER A 460 16.58 -26.48 -21.87
N PHE A 461 15.60 -26.77 -22.72
CA PHE A 461 14.29 -27.24 -22.29
C PHE A 461 13.83 -28.42 -23.15
N ASP A 462 13.34 -29.47 -22.51
CA ASP A 462 12.67 -30.60 -23.14
C ASP A 462 11.16 -30.46 -22.99
N ILE A 463 10.44 -30.61 -24.09
CA ILE A 463 9.00 -30.45 -24.19
C ILE A 463 8.40 -31.79 -24.58
N ILE A 464 7.40 -32.25 -23.84
CA ILE A 464 6.77 -33.56 -24.00
C ILE A 464 5.26 -33.39 -23.96
N TYR A 465 4.53 -34.09 -24.82
CA TYR A 465 3.08 -34.06 -24.84
C TYR A 465 2.52 -35.48 -24.88
N ALA A 466 1.62 -35.79 -23.95
CA ALA A 466 0.89 -37.05 -23.93
C ALA A 466 -0.61 -36.80 -23.99
N GLY A 467 -1.16 -36.83 -25.21
CA GLY A 467 -2.57 -36.60 -25.53
C GLY A 467 -2.82 -36.67 -27.05
N GLU A 468 -4.08 -36.59 -27.47
CA GLU A 468 -4.46 -36.46 -28.88
C GLU A 468 -4.57 -34.96 -29.24
N SER A 469 -3.85 -34.51 -30.27
CA SER A 469 -3.79 -33.09 -30.66
C SER A 469 -3.87 -32.90 -32.17
N MET A 470 -4.46 -31.77 -32.55
CA MET A 470 -4.69 -31.34 -33.95
C MET A 470 -3.41 -30.96 -34.69
N THR A 471 -2.31 -30.66 -33.99
CA THR A 471 -1.05 -30.21 -34.60
C THR A 471 0.17 -30.89 -34.00
N THR A 472 1.30 -30.91 -34.72
CA THR A 472 2.59 -31.33 -34.13
C THR A 472 3.31 -30.17 -33.44
N ASN A 473 2.88 -28.92 -33.61
CA ASN A 473 3.54 -27.74 -33.06
C ASN A 473 3.26 -27.57 -31.56
N VAL A 474 4.27 -27.14 -30.81
CA VAL A 474 4.17 -26.57 -29.47
C VAL A 474 4.73 -25.15 -29.51
N TYR A 475 4.01 -24.24 -28.89
CA TYR A 475 4.36 -22.84 -28.80
C TYR A 475 5.01 -22.57 -27.45
N TRP A 476 5.96 -21.65 -27.41
CA TRP A 476 6.66 -21.31 -26.17
C TRP A 476 6.91 -19.80 -26.06
N ASP A 477 6.85 -19.29 -24.83
CA ASP A 477 7.03 -17.90 -24.45
C ASP A 477 8.04 -17.84 -23.28
N LEU A 478 9.11 -17.07 -23.43
CA LEU A 478 10.00 -16.70 -22.34
C LEU A 478 9.51 -15.38 -21.72
N VAL A 479 9.22 -15.38 -20.42
CA VAL A 479 8.63 -14.25 -19.70
C VAL A 479 9.48 -13.91 -18.48
N SER A 480 9.79 -12.63 -18.26
CA SER A 480 10.44 -12.14 -17.04
C SER A 480 9.80 -10.84 -16.59
N ARG A 481 9.62 -10.67 -15.27
CA ARG A 481 8.95 -9.50 -14.66
C ARG A 481 7.59 -9.15 -15.30
N GLY A 482 6.87 -10.16 -15.79
CA GLY A 482 5.58 -10.00 -16.48
C GLY A 482 5.66 -9.64 -17.97
N TYR A 483 6.85 -9.38 -18.51
CA TYR A 483 7.07 -9.04 -19.92
C TYR A 483 7.44 -10.26 -20.75
N LEU A 484 6.92 -10.36 -21.97
CA LEU A 484 7.35 -11.35 -22.96
C LEU A 484 8.73 -10.95 -23.51
N ILE A 485 9.74 -11.75 -23.19
CA ILE A 485 11.14 -11.54 -23.60
C ILE A 485 11.40 -12.18 -24.96
N ASP A 486 10.97 -13.42 -25.16
CA ASP A 486 11.16 -14.16 -26.41
C ASP A 486 10.01 -15.16 -26.65
N ARG A 487 9.83 -15.60 -27.89
CA ARG A 487 8.81 -16.59 -28.29
C ARG A 487 9.26 -17.42 -29.48
N GLY A 488 8.78 -18.65 -29.55
CA GLY A 488 8.91 -19.47 -30.75
C GLY A 488 7.94 -20.63 -30.85
N VAL A 489 8.21 -21.47 -31.84
CA VAL A 489 7.47 -22.70 -32.11
C VAL A 489 8.49 -23.83 -32.22
N VAL A 490 8.17 -24.96 -31.62
CA VAL A 490 8.92 -26.19 -31.78
C VAL A 490 7.97 -27.31 -32.23
N GLN A 491 8.41 -28.14 -33.18
CA GLN A 491 7.60 -29.27 -33.63
C GLN A 491 7.93 -30.50 -32.79
N LEU A 492 6.89 -31.20 -32.33
CA LEU A 492 7.03 -32.49 -31.69
C LEU A 492 7.33 -33.57 -32.72
N ASP A 493 8.35 -34.38 -32.44
CA ASP A 493 8.63 -35.66 -33.08
C ASP A 493 8.27 -36.77 -32.09
N ASP A 494 7.27 -37.58 -32.43
CA ASP A 494 6.71 -38.63 -31.55
C ASP A 494 6.33 -38.14 -30.15
N GLY A 495 5.73 -36.94 -30.08
CA GLY A 495 5.28 -36.33 -28.82
C GLY A 495 6.38 -35.59 -28.04
N ARG A 496 7.59 -35.43 -28.58
CA ARG A 496 8.72 -34.77 -27.90
C ARG A 496 9.43 -33.70 -28.74
N ALA A 497 9.99 -32.69 -28.09
CA ALA A 497 10.82 -31.65 -28.69
C ALA A 497 11.87 -31.13 -27.70
N SER A 498 12.96 -30.55 -28.19
CA SER A 498 13.95 -29.84 -27.36
C SER A 498 14.15 -28.41 -27.87
N LEU A 499 14.36 -27.47 -26.96
CA LEU A 499 14.46 -26.03 -27.18
C LEU A 499 15.68 -25.48 -26.43
N GLN A 500 16.39 -24.51 -27.02
CA GLN A 500 17.40 -23.72 -26.32
C GLN A 500 17.09 -22.23 -26.46
N VAL A 501 17.23 -21.48 -25.37
CA VAL A 501 16.95 -20.05 -25.29
C VAL A 501 18.11 -19.33 -24.60
N GLY A 502 18.61 -18.24 -25.18
CA GLY A 502 19.65 -17.41 -24.58
C GLY A 502 19.09 -16.45 -23.54
N LEU A 503 19.81 -16.21 -22.44
CA LEU A 503 19.37 -15.36 -21.33
C LEU A 503 20.15 -14.04 -21.27
N GLY A 504 19.43 -12.91 -21.29
CA GLY A 504 19.97 -11.55 -21.20
C GLY A 504 19.64 -10.86 -19.86
N PRO A 505 20.14 -9.63 -19.61
CA PRO A 505 19.87 -8.88 -18.36
C PRO A 505 18.38 -8.59 -18.10
N ASP A 506 17.57 -8.59 -19.15
CA ASP A 506 16.11 -8.47 -19.13
C ASP A 506 15.41 -9.68 -18.52
N THR A 507 16.12 -10.81 -18.34
CA THR A 507 15.61 -12.03 -17.70
C THR A 507 15.87 -12.10 -16.18
N GLU A 508 16.59 -11.13 -15.61
CA GLU A 508 16.82 -11.03 -14.17
C GLU A 508 15.55 -10.59 -13.40
N PRO A 509 15.44 -10.89 -12.08
CA PRO A 509 16.18 -11.92 -11.34
C PRO A 509 15.57 -13.33 -11.54
N PHE A 510 14.39 -13.41 -12.16
CA PHE A 510 13.67 -14.65 -12.45
C PHE A 510 13.07 -14.59 -13.84
N ALA A 511 13.05 -15.74 -14.54
CA ALA A 511 12.35 -15.91 -15.79
C ALA A 511 11.54 -17.20 -15.81
N GLN A 512 10.53 -17.25 -16.66
CA GLN A 512 9.62 -18.36 -16.82
C GLN A 512 9.51 -18.72 -18.30
N LEU A 513 9.76 -19.98 -18.64
CA LEU A 513 9.44 -20.52 -19.96
C LEU A 513 8.06 -21.17 -19.89
N ARG A 514 7.09 -20.60 -20.60
CA ARG A 514 5.73 -21.11 -20.75
C ARG A 514 5.64 -21.86 -22.07
N VAL A 515 4.99 -23.02 -22.08
CA VAL A 515 4.71 -23.79 -23.29
C VAL A 515 3.22 -24.08 -23.39
N TYR A 516 2.70 -24.13 -24.61
CA TYR A 516 1.29 -24.42 -24.84
C TYR A 516 1.05 -25.11 -26.18
N LYS A 517 0.01 -25.94 -26.21
CA LYS A 517 -0.39 -26.75 -27.36
C LYS A 517 -1.91 -26.84 -27.43
N VAL A 518 -2.46 -26.78 -28.64
CA VAL A 518 -3.90 -26.89 -28.90
C VAL A 518 -4.30 -28.37 -29.05
N GLU A 519 -5.31 -28.80 -28.32
CA GLU A 519 -5.83 -30.17 -28.27
C GLU A 519 -6.97 -30.41 -29.26
N GLU A 520 -7.41 -31.67 -29.45
CA GLU A 520 -8.48 -32.02 -30.40
C GLU A 520 -9.86 -31.42 -30.08
N ASP A 521 -10.13 -31.09 -28.82
CA ASP A 521 -11.37 -30.44 -28.40
C ASP A 521 -11.29 -28.90 -28.42
N MET A 522 -10.20 -28.35 -28.99
CA MET A 522 -9.83 -26.93 -28.94
C MET A 522 -9.48 -26.41 -27.54
N GLY A 523 -9.32 -27.32 -26.57
CA GLY A 523 -8.63 -27.06 -25.31
C GLY A 523 -7.17 -26.73 -25.54
N VAL A 524 -6.51 -26.19 -24.52
CA VAL A 524 -5.09 -25.86 -24.58
C VAL A 524 -4.38 -26.55 -23.44
N ALA A 525 -3.56 -27.55 -23.76
CA ALA A 525 -2.60 -28.07 -22.81
C ALA A 525 -1.46 -27.06 -22.64
N ARG A 526 -1.18 -26.70 -21.40
CA ARG A 526 -0.17 -25.70 -21.04
C ARG A 526 0.72 -26.23 -19.94
N ASP A 527 1.96 -25.79 -19.94
CA ASP A 527 2.88 -26.01 -18.84
C ASP A 527 3.89 -24.87 -18.75
N ALA A 528 4.51 -24.66 -17.60
CA ALA A 528 5.50 -23.62 -17.45
C ALA A 528 6.57 -24.01 -16.44
N VAL A 529 7.81 -23.64 -16.73
CA VAL A 529 8.94 -23.83 -15.82
C VAL A 529 9.56 -22.48 -15.46
N THR A 530 9.70 -22.22 -14.17
CA THR A 530 10.33 -21.01 -13.62
C THR A 530 11.76 -21.31 -13.18
N PHE A 531 12.68 -20.40 -13.46
CA PHE A 531 14.09 -20.51 -13.10
C PHE A 531 14.66 -19.14 -12.70
N SER A 532 15.71 -19.14 -11.89
CA SER A 532 16.39 -17.89 -11.51
C SER A 532 17.48 -17.51 -12.50
N VAL A 533 17.74 -16.21 -12.61
CA VAL A 533 18.86 -15.64 -13.39
C VAL A 533 19.71 -14.76 -12.48
N GLY A 534 20.98 -15.11 -12.28
CA GLY A 534 21.92 -14.36 -11.43
C GLY A 534 22.25 -12.97 -11.97
N SER A 535 22.44 -11.98 -11.08
CA SER A 535 22.68 -10.58 -11.46
C SER A 535 24.14 -10.25 -11.70
N SER A 536 24.44 -9.48 -12.75
CA SER A 536 25.79 -9.02 -13.08
C SER A 536 25.96 -7.50 -13.16
N SER A 537 24.93 -6.70 -12.86
CA SER A 537 24.85 -5.27 -13.25
C SER A 537 24.34 -4.29 -12.19
N MET A 538 24.70 -4.43 -10.90
CA MET A 538 24.46 -3.38 -9.89
C MET A 538 25.68 -2.49 -9.68
N LEU A 539 25.47 -1.20 -9.41
CA LEU A 539 26.55 -0.31 -8.98
C LEU A 539 27.00 -0.69 -7.56
N THR A 540 28.30 -0.67 -7.33
CA THR A 540 28.87 -0.71 -5.97
C THR A 540 29.12 0.72 -5.53
N VAL A 541 28.65 1.08 -4.33
CA VAL A 541 28.82 2.41 -3.74
C VAL A 541 29.57 2.25 -2.41
N ASP A 542 30.81 2.71 -2.39
CA ASP A 542 31.61 2.75 -1.17
C ASP A 542 31.50 4.14 -0.53
N VAL A 543 31.19 4.16 0.75
CA VAL A 543 31.20 5.37 1.59
C VAL A 543 32.43 5.29 2.49
N SER A 544 33.12 6.41 2.67
CA SER A 544 34.30 6.48 3.53
C SER A 544 34.47 7.84 4.17
N THR A 545 35.13 7.84 5.31
CA THR A 545 35.42 9.00 6.16
C THR A 545 36.93 9.13 6.39
N ASP A 546 37.41 10.33 6.71
CA ASP A 546 38.84 10.57 6.97
C ASP A 546 39.29 10.15 8.38
N SER A 547 38.35 10.03 9.31
CA SER A 547 38.53 9.54 10.68
C SER A 547 37.37 8.63 11.10
N SER A 548 37.64 7.71 12.04
CA SER A 548 36.62 6.84 12.63
C SER A 548 35.78 7.52 13.73
N SER A 549 36.25 8.64 14.27
CA SER A 549 35.46 9.48 15.19
C SER A 549 35.87 10.95 15.10
N TYR A 550 34.94 11.82 15.46
CA TYR A 550 35.10 13.28 15.41
C TYR A 550 34.69 13.91 16.74
N LEU A 551 35.31 15.04 17.09
CA LEU A 551 34.79 15.89 18.15
C LEU A 551 33.63 16.75 17.61
N PRO A 552 32.72 17.22 18.49
CA PRO A 552 31.79 18.28 18.14
C PRO A 552 32.46 19.45 17.40
N ARG A 553 31.89 19.86 16.26
CA ARG A 553 32.39 20.92 15.36
C ARG A 553 33.68 20.63 14.60
N ASP A 554 34.20 19.41 14.65
CA ASP A 554 35.24 19.02 13.71
C ASP A 554 34.70 19.06 12.27
N THR A 555 35.60 19.29 11.32
CA THR A 555 35.27 19.12 9.90
C THR A 555 35.31 17.63 9.57
N VAL A 556 34.26 17.13 8.94
CA VAL A 556 34.09 15.74 8.51
C VAL A 556 34.13 15.70 6.99
N ASP A 557 35.09 14.98 6.41
CA ASP A 557 35.21 14.82 4.96
C ASP A 557 34.65 13.46 4.54
N LEU A 558 33.44 13.47 3.97
CA LEU A 558 32.78 12.30 3.41
C LEU A 558 33.19 12.10 1.96
N SER A 559 33.69 10.91 1.64
CA SER A 559 34.12 10.52 0.30
C SER A 559 33.29 9.33 -0.19
N PHE A 560 32.69 9.48 -1.37
CA PHE A 560 31.87 8.47 -2.03
C PHE A 560 32.60 7.98 -3.28
N TYR A 561 32.66 6.67 -3.49
CA TYR A 561 33.21 6.05 -4.68
C TYR A 561 32.21 5.10 -5.33
N VAL A 562 31.98 5.25 -6.62
CA VAL A 562 31.03 4.44 -7.40
C VAL A 562 31.74 3.68 -8.50
N GLU A 563 31.48 2.37 -8.58
CA GLU A 563 31.96 1.51 -9.66
C GLU A 563 30.90 0.55 -10.20
N SER A 564 31.07 0.18 -11.47
CA SER A 564 30.28 -0.84 -12.16
C SER A 564 31.22 -1.91 -12.69
N GLY A 565 31.10 -3.15 -12.20
CA GLY A 565 31.97 -4.26 -12.63
C GLY A 565 33.47 -4.01 -12.42
N GLY A 566 33.84 -3.14 -11.47
CA GLY A 566 35.22 -2.73 -11.17
C GLY A 566 35.74 -1.51 -11.96
N ASP A 567 34.92 -0.91 -12.83
CA ASP A 567 35.25 0.32 -13.55
C ASP A 567 34.62 1.55 -12.84
N PRO A 568 35.39 2.63 -12.57
CA PRO A 568 34.84 3.84 -11.97
C PRO A 568 33.74 4.46 -12.83
N THR A 569 32.64 4.88 -12.21
CA THR A 569 31.43 5.27 -12.92
C THR A 569 30.87 6.61 -12.42
N ALA A 570 30.61 7.53 -13.35
CA ALA A 570 29.95 8.81 -13.05
C ALA A 570 28.46 8.59 -12.78
N ALA A 571 27.97 9.08 -11.63
CA ALA A 571 26.65 8.84 -11.10
C ALA A 571 26.17 10.05 -10.28
N ILE A 572 24.85 10.19 -10.17
CA ILE A 572 24.21 11.07 -9.21
C ILE A 572 23.91 10.28 -7.92
N LEU A 573 24.19 10.88 -6.77
CA LEU A 573 23.97 10.31 -5.45
C LEU A 573 22.87 11.10 -4.75
N GLY A 574 21.95 10.40 -4.10
CA GLY A 574 21.15 10.98 -3.01
C GLY A 574 21.81 10.58 -1.70
N VAL A 575 22.14 11.55 -0.86
CA VAL A 575 22.87 11.36 0.39
C VAL A 575 22.02 11.86 1.55
N SER A 576 21.80 11.01 2.54
CA SER A 576 21.23 11.38 3.83
C SER A 576 22.21 11.05 4.96
N VAL A 577 22.26 11.93 5.96
CA VAL A 577 23.02 11.74 7.21
C VAL A 577 22.08 12.05 8.37
N VAL A 578 21.65 11.00 9.07
CA VAL A 578 20.58 11.08 10.08
C VAL A 578 21.04 10.40 11.38
N ASP A 579 20.61 10.92 12.53
CA ASP A 579 20.95 10.33 13.83
C ASP A 579 20.48 8.87 13.90
N GLU A 580 21.37 7.95 14.27
CA GLU A 580 21.09 6.52 14.37
C GLU A 580 19.92 6.23 15.34
N ALA A 581 19.72 7.08 16.36
CA ALA A 581 18.61 6.98 17.29
C ALA A 581 17.23 7.11 16.62
N VAL A 582 17.13 7.80 15.48
CA VAL A 582 15.87 7.93 14.71
C VAL A 582 15.50 6.60 14.05
N TYR A 583 16.49 5.82 13.59
CA TYR A 583 16.25 4.51 13.00
C TYR A 583 15.80 3.49 14.06
N GLU A 584 16.34 3.59 15.27
CA GLU A 584 15.85 2.80 16.41
C GLU A 584 14.37 3.08 16.68
N VAL A 585 13.96 4.35 16.69
CA VAL A 585 12.53 4.73 16.81
C VAL A 585 11.69 4.14 15.69
N GLY A 586 12.17 4.18 14.44
CA GLY A 586 11.53 3.50 13.31
C GLY A 586 11.26 2.03 13.56
N SER A 587 12.28 1.31 14.02
CA SER A 587 12.15 -0.11 14.36
C SER A 587 11.18 -0.37 15.54
N MET A 588 11.02 0.58 16.47
CA MET A 588 10.09 0.44 17.60
C MET A 588 8.62 0.52 17.17
N PHE A 589 8.31 1.31 16.13
CA PHE A 589 6.96 1.39 15.59
C PHE A 589 6.58 0.18 14.74
N GLN A 590 7.55 -0.64 14.33
CA GLN A 590 7.36 -1.89 13.59
C GLN A 590 6.86 -3.07 14.44
N GLY A 591 5.82 -2.84 15.25
CA GLY A 591 5.33 -3.77 16.27
C GLY A 591 4.82 -5.13 15.76
N PHE A 592 4.35 -5.96 16.71
CA PHE A 592 3.88 -7.34 16.48
C PHE A 592 2.87 -7.51 15.33
N GLU A 593 1.99 -6.53 15.10
CA GLU A 593 0.99 -6.59 14.02
C GLU A 593 1.65 -6.55 12.63
N GLU A 594 2.75 -5.82 12.46
CA GLU A 594 3.46 -5.72 11.20
C GLU A 594 4.27 -6.99 10.89
N ILE A 595 4.88 -7.60 11.92
CA ILE A 595 5.64 -8.87 11.81
C ILE A 595 4.73 -10.07 11.52
N VAL A 596 3.50 -10.08 12.05
CA VAL A 596 2.55 -11.21 11.90
C VAL A 596 1.59 -11.03 10.71
N PHE A 597 1.19 -9.80 10.39
CA PHE A 597 0.27 -9.51 9.28
C PHE A 597 0.98 -8.99 8.02
N GLY A 598 2.31 -8.78 8.08
CA GLY A 598 3.14 -8.48 6.91
C GLY A 598 2.87 -7.12 6.29
N LEU A 599 2.57 -6.10 7.10
CA LEU A 599 2.22 -4.76 6.59
C LEU A 599 3.40 -4.05 5.90
N ASP A 600 4.65 -4.40 6.23
CA ASP A 600 5.87 -3.94 5.54
C ASP A 600 6.55 -5.03 4.70
N GLN A 601 5.86 -6.14 4.41
CA GLN A 601 6.41 -7.15 3.50
C GLN A 601 6.52 -6.63 2.04
N GLU A 602 6.30 -5.35 1.74
CA GLU A 602 6.59 -4.76 0.42
C GLU A 602 8.07 -4.92 -0.02
N PHE A 603 9.00 -5.15 0.92
CA PHE A 603 10.42 -5.41 0.61
C PHE A 603 10.83 -6.89 0.52
N ILE A 604 9.98 -7.84 0.95
CA ILE A 604 10.29 -9.29 0.92
C ILE A 604 9.23 -10.11 0.16
N ILE A 605 8.06 -9.53 -0.12
CA ILE A 605 7.11 -10.05 -1.11
C ILE A 605 7.59 -9.56 -2.49
N PRO A 606 7.81 -10.44 -3.48
CA PRO A 606 7.97 -9.99 -4.86
C PRO A 606 6.77 -9.12 -5.22
N GLN A 607 7.00 -7.89 -5.71
CA GLN A 607 6.01 -6.82 -5.97
C GLN A 607 4.85 -7.17 -6.93
N TYR A 608 4.07 -8.16 -6.56
CA TYR A 608 2.77 -8.51 -7.11
C TYR A 608 1.85 -8.87 -5.95
N GLN A 609 0.81 -8.06 -5.78
CA GLN A 609 -0.33 -8.35 -4.93
C GLN A 609 -1.17 -9.46 -5.61
N ILE A 610 -1.32 -10.61 -4.95
CA ILE A 610 -2.39 -11.56 -5.23
C ILE A 610 -3.62 -11.04 -4.48
N LEU A 611 -4.58 -10.44 -5.20
CA LEU A 611 -5.86 -10.03 -4.61
C LEU A 611 -6.67 -11.29 -4.28
N THR A 612 -6.75 -11.64 -3.00
CA THR A 612 -7.69 -12.66 -2.50
C THR A 612 -8.83 -11.94 -1.80
N TYR A 613 -10.06 -12.03 -2.32
CA TYR A 613 -11.25 -11.64 -1.57
C TYR A 613 -12.00 -12.89 -1.12
N VAL A 614 -12.11 -13.07 0.20
CA VAL A 614 -12.74 -14.22 0.85
C VAL A 614 -14.18 -13.89 1.24
N TYR A 615 -15.12 -14.80 0.95
CA TYR A 615 -16.10 -15.17 1.97
C TYR A 615 -16.60 -16.62 1.84
N GLY A 616 -16.27 -17.45 2.84
CA GLY A 616 -17.19 -18.49 3.33
C GLY A 616 -16.76 -19.96 3.37
N GLY A 617 -15.88 -20.34 4.30
CA GLY A 617 -16.10 -21.53 5.15
C GLY A 617 -15.40 -22.87 4.84
N VAL A 618 -14.30 -23.11 5.58
CA VAL A 618 -13.79 -24.38 6.14
C VAL A 618 -13.38 -25.53 5.19
N GLY A 619 -12.06 -25.70 5.04
CA GLY A 619 -11.38 -27.00 4.98
C GLY A 619 -10.79 -27.41 3.63
N THR A 620 -9.46 -27.61 3.62
CA THR A 620 -8.56 -28.00 2.52
C THR A 620 -8.37 -26.94 1.42
N LEU A 621 -7.12 -26.45 1.29
CA LEU A 621 -6.66 -25.63 0.17
C LEU A 621 -6.94 -26.40 -1.14
N PRO A 622 -7.74 -25.87 -2.08
CA PRO A 622 -7.75 -26.36 -3.45
C PRO A 622 -6.39 -26.03 -4.08
N SER A 623 -5.93 -26.90 -4.97
CA SER A 623 -4.84 -26.61 -5.91
C SER A 623 -4.97 -25.19 -6.48
N GLU A 624 -3.91 -24.39 -6.38
CA GLU A 624 -3.79 -23.03 -6.95
C GLU A 624 -3.77 -23.03 -8.51
N SER A 625 -4.48 -23.95 -9.14
CA SER A 625 -4.54 -24.10 -10.60
C SER A 625 -5.96 -24.05 -11.15
N THR A 626 -6.97 -23.72 -10.35
CA THR A 626 -8.36 -23.68 -10.85
C THR A 626 -8.95 -22.29 -10.86
N GLU A 627 -8.67 -21.42 -9.88
CA GLU A 627 -9.36 -20.10 -9.77
C GLU A 627 -8.63 -18.97 -10.52
N VAL A 628 -7.28 -18.92 -10.45
CA VAL A 628 -6.48 -18.07 -11.35
C VAL A 628 -6.57 -18.56 -12.80
N VAL A 629 -6.70 -19.87 -13.01
CA VAL A 629 -6.93 -20.45 -14.34
C VAL A 629 -8.35 -20.18 -14.84
N TYR A 630 -9.37 -20.17 -13.97
CA TYR A 630 -10.74 -19.78 -14.33
C TYR A 630 -10.86 -18.30 -14.70
N GLU A 631 -10.24 -17.39 -13.94
CA GLU A 631 -10.20 -15.96 -14.30
C GLU A 631 -9.31 -15.71 -15.54
N MET A 632 -8.30 -16.54 -15.78
CA MET A 632 -7.51 -16.52 -17.02
C MET A 632 -8.22 -17.12 -18.23
N ASP A 633 -9.15 -18.07 -18.05
CA ASP A 633 -9.83 -18.78 -19.14
C ASP A 633 -10.88 -17.92 -19.85
N GLU A 634 -11.54 -16.98 -19.16
CA GLU A 634 -12.53 -16.09 -19.81
C GLU A 634 -11.92 -14.87 -20.51
N ALA A 635 -10.72 -14.41 -20.10
CA ALA A 635 -10.13 -13.17 -20.61
C ALA A 635 -9.03 -13.34 -21.69
N ARG A 636 -8.39 -14.51 -21.79
CA ARG A 636 -7.12 -14.67 -22.56
C ARG A 636 -7.17 -15.60 -23.76
N VAL A 637 -8.20 -16.44 -23.89
CA VAL A 637 -8.48 -17.25 -25.09
C VAL A 637 -9.81 -16.83 -25.67
N MET A 638 -9.77 -16.05 -26.75
CA MET A 638 -10.98 -15.63 -27.45
C MET A 638 -11.23 -16.58 -28.61
N SER A 639 -12.32 -17.34 -28.53
CA SER A 639 -12.81 -18.18 -29.63
C SER A 639 -14.27 -17.89 -29.91
N THR A 640 -14.65 -17.93 -31.19
CA THR A 640 -16.03 -17.71 -31.65
C THR A 640 -16.85 -19.00 -31.66
N TRP A 641 -16.22 -20.10 -31.24
CA TRP A 641 -16.77 -21.44 -31.21
C TRP A 641 -17.90 -21.62 -30.17
N PRO A 642 -17.78 -21.19 -28.91
CA PRO A 642 -18.82 -21.36 -27.90
C PRO A 642 -20.15 -20.70 -28.31
N ASP A 643 -20.08 -19.49 -28.86
CA ASP A 643 -21.26 -18.77 -29.38
C ASP A 643 -21.92 -19.49 -30.56
N ASN A 644 -21.10 -20.04 -31.46
CA ASN A 644 -21.57 -20.83 -32.59
C ASN A 644 -22.22 -22.14 -32.14
N LEU A 645 -21.69 -22.78 -31.09
CA LEU A 645 -22.20 -24.00 -30.49
C LEU A 645 -23.53 -23.75 -29.75
N ALA A 646 -23.61 -22.71 -28.93
CA ALA A 646 -24.84 -22.31 -28.23
C ALA A 646 -25.98 -21.99 -29.23
N THR A 647 -25.66 -21.30 -30.32
CA THR A 647 -26.63 -21.03 -31.40
C THR A 647 -27.10 -22.31 -32.10
N ALA A 648 -26.20 -23.29 -32.30
CA ALA A 648 -26.56 -24.58 -32.88
C ALA A 648 -27.47 -25.38 -31.93
N GLU A 649 -27.17 -25.38 -30.63
CA GLU A 649 -28.00 -26.02 -29.61
C GLU A 649 -29.42 -25.43 -29.54
N ASP A 650 -29.56 -24.10 -29.61
CA ASP A 650 -30.88 -23.45 -29.66
C ASP A 650 -31.71 -23.89 -30.88
N ILE A 651 -31.07 -23.98 -32.05
CA ILE A 651 -31.70 -24.49 -33.28
C ILE A 651 -32.11 -25.95 -33.11
N LYS A 652 -31.29 -26.78 -32.46
CA LYS A 652 -31.58 -28.19 -32.16
C LYS A 652 -32.73 -28.33 -31.18
N VAL A 653 -32.78 -27.51 -30.14
CA VAL A 653 -33.85 -27.49 -29.14
C VAL A 653 -35.18 -27.14 -29.82
N ASP A 654 -35.22 -26.12 -30.68
CA ASP A 654 -36.44 -25.74 -31.40
C ASP A 654 -36.87 -26.78 -32.45
N ALA A 655 -35.91 -27.42 -33.14
CA ALA A 655 -36.20 -28.54 -34.04
C ALA A 655 -36.75 -29.76 -33.27
N SER A 656 -36.20 -30.07 -32.09
CA SER A 656 -36.66 -31.16 -31.22
C SER A 656 -38.08 -30.91 -30.68
N ARG A 657 -38.42 -29.66 -30.36
CA ARG A 657 -39.78 -29.25 -29.97
C ARG A 657 -40.78 -29.52 -31.11
N GLY A 658 -40.39 -29.20 -32.34
CA GLY A 658 -41.19 -29.52 -33.54
C GLY A 658 -41.39 -31.03 -33.76
N TYR A 659 -40.37 -31.84 -33.49
CA TYR A 659 -40.42 -33.30 -33.56
C TYR A 659 -41.39 -33.92 -32.55
N TRP A 660 -41.29 -33.54 -31.28
CA TRP A 660 -42.19 -34.04 -30.24
C TRP A 660 -43.64 -33.62 -30.48
N PHE A 661 -43.86 -32.41 -31.00
CA PHE A 661 -45.17 -31.95 -31.41
C PHE A 661 -45.76 -32.78 -32.57
N ALA A 662 -44.97 -33.11 -33.59
CA ALA A 662 -45.39 -33.95 -34.71
C ALA A 662 -45.67 -35.40 -34.31
N LEU A 663 -44.86 -35.98 -33.41
CA LEU A 663 -45.06 -37.31 -32.83
C LEU A 663 -46.37 -37.35 -32.03
N TYR A 664 -46.62 -36.34 -31.19
CA TYR A 664 -47.85 -36.20 -30.40
C TYR A 664 -49.09 -36.15 -31.30
N LEU A 665 -49.04 -35.37 -32.39
CA LEU A 665 -50.15 -35.24 -33.34
C LEU A 665 -50.45 -36.57 -34.06
N CYS A 666 -49.41 -37.34 -34.39
CA CYS A 666 -49.54 -38.68 -34.99
C CYS A 666 -50.20 -39.69 -34.03
N VAL A 667 -49.82 -39.68 -32.74
CA VAL A 667 -50.40 -40.56 -31.72
C VAL A 667 -51.86 -40.17 -31.43
N ALA A 668 -52.15 -38.87 -31.31
CA ALA A 668 -53.51 -38.37 -31.08
C ALA A 668 -54.48 -38.73 -32.23
N VAL A 669 -54.05 -38.54 -33.49
CA VAL A 669 -54.83 -38.94 -34.68
C VAL A 669 -54.99 -40.46 -34.76
N GLY A 670 -53.94 -41.23 -34.43
CA GLY A 670 -53.99 -42.69 -34.35
C GLY A 670 -55.01 -43.21 -33.32
N MET A 671 -55.07 -42.59 -32.14
CA MET A 671 -56.05 -42.94 -31.11
C MET A 671 -57.48 -42.54 -31.48
N LEU A 672 -57.69 -41.37 -32.10
CA LEU A 672 -59.02 -40.95 -32.59
C LEU A 672 -59.59 -41.94 -33.64
N ILE A 673 -58.75 -42.43 -34.54
CA ILE A 673 -59.12 -43.44 -35.54
C ILE A 673 -59.40 -44.81 -34.88
N PHE A 674 -58.65 -45.17 -33.83
CA PHE A 674 -58.86 -46.40 -33.06
C PHE A 674 -60.18 -46.39 -32.27
N ILE A 675 -60.56 -45.24 -31.72
CA ILE A 675 -61.84 -45.04 -31.01
C ILE A 675 -63.02 -45.07 -31.99
N GLY A 676 -62.86 -44.56 -33.22
CA GLY A 676 -63.89 -44.53 -34.25
C GLY A 676 -64.25 -45.88 -34.91
N THR A 677 -63.48 -46.96 -34.69
CA THR A 677 -63.60 -48.21 -35.48
C THR A 677 -64.16 -49.44 -34.74
N ARG A 678 -64.65 -49.33 -33.50
CA ARG A 678 -65.30 -50.46 -32.79
C ARG A 678 -66.82 -50.58 -33.05
N PRO A 679 -67.37 -51.80 -33.28
CA PRO A 679 -68.79 -51.98 -33.57
C PRO A 679 -69.70 -51.83 -32.34
N ARG A 680 -70.88 -51.24 -32.59
CA ARG A 680 -71.99 -51.00 -31.66
C ARG A 680 -72.50 -52.29 -30.98
N LYS A 681 -72.44 -52.38 -29.64
CA LYS A 681 -73.55 -52.81 -28.76
C LYS A 681 -73.26 -52.62 -27.25
N ARG A 682 -74.20 -51.90 -26.61
CA ARG A 682 -74.63 -51.83 -25.19
C ARG A 682 -73.76 -51.17 -24.10
N ARG A 683 -74.52 -50.40 -23.28
CA ARG A 683 -74.30 -49.62 -22.04
C ARG A 683 -73.52 -48.29 -22.15
N ALA A 684 -74.27 -47.22 -21.87
CA ALA A 684 -73.99 -45.81 -22.13
C ALA A 684 -73.49 -45.02 -20.90
N GLY A 685 -72.91 -45.67 -19.88
CA GLY A 685 -72.46 -45.00 -18.65
C GLY A 685 -70.94 -44.85 -18.48
N VAL A 686 -70.12 -45.53 -19.28
CA VAL A 686 -68.65 -45.65 -19.03
C VAL A 686 -67.79 -45.02 -20.14
N LYS A 687 -68.40 -44.64 -21.27
CA LYS A 687 -67.65 -44.14 -22.45
C LYS A 687 -67.37 -42.64 -22.45
N LEU A 688 -68.16 -41.85 -21.74
CA LEU A 688 -67.90 -40.41 -21.58
C LEU A 688 -66.78 -40.16 -20.56
N ILE A 689 -66.72 -40.97 -19.50
CA ILE A 689 -65.69 -40.87 -18.46
C ILE A 689 -64.32 -41.33 -18.98
N ALA A 690 -64.23 -42.37 -19.81
CA ALA A 690 -62.95 -42.77 -20.42
C ALA A 690 -62.42 -41.76 -21.47
N ALA A 691 -63.31 -41.10 -22.23
CA ALA A 691 -62.91 -40.05 -23.16
C ALA A 691 -62.50 -38.77 -22.43
N ILE A 692 -63.20 -38.41 -21.35
CA ILE A 692 -62.85 -37.28 -20.49
C ILE A 692 -61.57 -37.54 -19.69
N ILE A 693 -61.34 -38.75 -19.17
CA ILE A 693 -60.08 -39.11 -18.49
C ILE A 693 -58.89 -39.08 -19.46
N VAL A 694 -59.07 -39.45 -20.73
CA VAL A 694 -57.99 -39.37 -21.74
C VAL A 694 -57.74 -37.92 -22.18
N VAL A 695 -58.76 -37.08 -22.27
CA VAL A 695 -58.60 -35.64 -22.55
C VAL A 695 -58.02 -34.88 -21.34
N ILE A 696 -58.37 -35.27 -20.12
CA ILE A 696 -57.80 -34.70 -18.87
C ILE A 696 -56.38 -35.23 -18.62
N ALA A 697 -56.06 -36.48 -18.96
CA ALA A 697 -54.68 -36.98 -18.93
C ALA A 697 -53.82 -36.34 -20.03
N ALA A 698 -54.40 -36.04 -21.20
CA ALA A 698 -53.73 -35.31 -22.27
C ALA A 698 -53.53 -33.82 -21.96
N ALA A 699 -54.45 -33.19 -21.22
CA ALA A 699 -54.30 -31.83 -20.72
C ALA A 699 -53.35 -31.75 -19.51
N GLY A 700 -53.36 -32.76 -18.63
CA GLY A 700 -52.50 -32.83 -17.44
C GLY A 700 -51.02 -33.09 -17.73
N LEU A 701 -50.70 -33.78 -18.83
CA LEU A 701 -49.33 -33.94 -19.32
C LEU A 701 -48.82 -32.70 -20.08
N ALA A 702 -49.71 -31.87 -20.63
CA ALA A 702 -49.33 -30.59 -21.24
C ALA A 702 -49.03 -29.52 -20.18
N THR A 703 -49.73 -29.53 -19.03
CA THR A 703 -49.39 -28.66 -17.89
C THR A 703 -48.13 -29.09 -17.16
N ALA A 704 -47.82 -30.39 -17.06
CA ALA A 704 -46.58 -30.88 -16.46
C ALA A 704 -45.32 -30.57 -17.29
N TYR A 705 -45.47 -30.35 -18.60
CA TYR A 705 -44.37 -30.00 -19.50
C TYR A 705 -44.10 -28.49 -19.56
N VAL A 706 -45.07 -27.66 -19.15
CA VAL A 706 -44.94 -26.19 -19.05
C VAL A 706 -44.41 -25.76 -17.67
N SER A 707 -44.38 -26.65 -16.67
CA SER A 707 -43.97 -26.33 -15.30
C SER A 707 -42.54 -26.77 -14.91
N VAL A 708 -41.69 -27.17 -15.86
CA VAL A 708 -40.29 -27.59 -15.59
C VAL A 708 -39.24 -26.66 -16.22
N LEU A 709 -39.65 -25.63 -16.97
CA LEU A 709 -38.73 -24.61 -17.49
C LEU A 709 -39.25 -23.22 -17.11
N GLY A 710 -38.99 -22.84 -15.86
CA GLY A 710 -39.17 -21.48 -15.39
C GLY A 710 -38.04 -20.62 -15.95
N PHE A 711 -38.37 -19.76 -16.92
CA PHE A 711 -37.60 -18.56 -17.20
C PHE A 711 -37.78 -17.61 -16.01
N GLY A 712 -36.67 -17.29 -15.34
CA GLY A 712 -36.57 -16.11 -14.48
C GLY A 712 -36.29 -14.89 -15.35
N SER A 713 -37.14 -13.86 -15.22
CA SER A 713 -36.86 -12.51 -15.68
C SER A 713 -37.29 -11.53 -14.59
N SER A 714 -36.37 -10.61 -14.30
CA SER A 714 -36.44 -9.38 -13.52
C SER A 714 -37.79 -8.64 -13.47
N THR A 715 -38.12 -8.03 -12.31
CA THR A 715 -37.98 -6.57 -12.03
C THR A 715 -38.72 -6.13 -10.74
N SER A 716 -38.01 -5.35 -9.92
CA SER A 716 -38.38 -4.14 -9.13
C SER A 716 -39.55 -4.09 -8.11
N GLN A 717 -39.19 -3.46 -6.97
CA GLN A 717 -39.88 -2.46 -6.11
C GLN A 717 -40.48 -2.81 -4.72
N ASP A 718 -39.86 -2.16 -3.73
CA ASP A 718 -40.33 -1.42 -2.52
C ASP A 718 -40.98 -2.11 -1.28
N GLU A 719 -40.27 -1.86 -0.17
CA GLU A 719 -40.55 -1.67 1.28
C GLU A 719 -42.01 -1.65 1.84
N PRO A 720 -42.26 -1.99 3.16
CA PRO A 720 -41.71 -1.27 4.34
C PRO A 720 -41.42 -2.05 5.67
N GLN A 721 -40.72 -1.34 6.57
CA GLN A 721 -40.20 -1.58 7.95
C GLN A 721 -41.30 -1.78 9.07
N PRO A 722 -41.00 -1.77 10.39
CA PRO A 722 -40.25 -2.75 11.23
C PRO A 722 -41.00 -3.10 12.55
N LEU A 723 -40.51 -4.05 13.37
CA LEU A 723 -40.79 -4.11 14.84
C LEU A 723 -39.67 -4.85 15.62
N LEU A 724 -39.08 -4.14 16.59
CA LEU A 724 -38.12 -4.61 17.62
C LEU A 724 -38.80 -5.51 18.70
N PRO A 725 -38.07 -6.25 19.58
CA PRO A 725 -37.48 -5.64 20.79
C PRO A 725 -36.14 -6.24 21.32
N ASN A 726 -35.22 -5.34 21.67
CA ASN A 726 -34.52 -5.14 22.96
C ASN A 726 -33.83 -6.33 23.70
N ARG A 727 -32.56 -6.13 24.12
CA ARG A 727 -32.13 -6.05 25.55
C ARG A 727 -30.60 -6.23 25.79
N ASN A 728 -29.97 -5.16 26.33
CA ASN A 728 -28.96 -5.01 27.42
C ASN A 728 -27.69 -5.88 27.44
N ASP A 729 -26.55 -5.52 28.03
CA ASP A 729 -25.94 -4.33 28.68
C ASP A 729 -24.47 -4.76 28.97
N ASP A 730 -23.58 -3.79 29.19
CA ASP A 730 -22.55 -3.72 30.26
C ASP A 730 -21.09 -3.41 29.85
N ALA A 731 -20.62 -2.27 30.41
CA ALA A 731 -19.29 -1.99 31.00
C ALA A 731 -18.07 -1.77 30.06
N THR A 732 -17.15 -0.82 30.23
CA THR A 732 -16.82 0.17 31.30
C THR A 732 -15.72 1.12 30.78
N ASP A 733 -15.64 2.33 31.35
CA ASP A 733 -14.59 3.37 31.21
C ASP A 733 -13.13 2.88 31.25
N TRP A 734 -12.20 3.67 30.66
CA TRP A 734 -11.08 4.39 31.34
C TRP A 734 -10.47 5.47 30.44
N GLU A 735 -10.27 6.67 31.02
CA GLU A 735 -9.66 7.89 30.44
C GLU A 735 -8.13 7.81 30.38
N ALA A 736 -7.51 8.47 29.38
CA ALA A 736 -6.10 8.84 29.38
C ALA A 736 -5.88 10.18 28.65
N ASP A 737 -5.44 11.18 29.42
CA ASP A 737 -4.98 12.50 28.98
C ASP A 737 -3.69 12.40 28.15
N THR A 738 -3.61 13.18 27.06
CA THR A 738 -2.36 13.41 26.30
C THR A 738 -2.23 14.92 25.99
N VAL A 739 -1.05 15.47 26.23
CA VAL A 739 -0.67 16.88 26.03
C VAL A 739 0.53 16.88 25.07
N ALA A 740 0.42 17.63 23.97
CA ALA A 740 1.42 17.71 22.89
C ALA A 740 2.40 18.91 23.07
N PRO A 741 3.66 18.80 22.60
CA PRO A 741 4.63 19.90 22.48
C PRO A 741 4.41 20.75 21.22
N ILE A 742 4.83 22.03 21.27
CA ILE A 742 4.90 22.94 20.11
C ILE A 742 6.38 23.21 19.80
N GLY A 743 6.76 23.07 18.53
CA GLY A 743 8.10 23.34 18.00
C GLY A 743 8.37 24.82 17.75
N LEU A 744 9.64 25.23 17.81
CA LEU A 744 10.06 26.60 17.59
C LEU A 744 11.35 26.65 16.77
N ASP A 745 11.25 27.28 15.61
CA ASP A 745 12.39 27.72 14.81
C ASP A 745 12.56 29.24 14.89
N GLY A 746 13.82 29.67 14.95
CA GLY A 746 14.22 31.05 14.66
C GLY A 746 15.17 31.69 15.67
N PHE A 747 16.45 31.30 15.69
CA PHE A 747 17.50 32.17 16.22
C PHE A 747 18.74 32.16 15.32
N ASP A 748 18.79 33.14 14.41
CA ASP A 748 20.01 33.57 13.74
C ASP A 748 20.82 34.52 14.65
N THR A 749 22.12 34.40 14.44
CA THR A 749 23.32 34.94 15.06
C THR A 749 23.33 36.40 15.53
N ALA A 750 23.85 36.61 16.75
CA ALA A 750 24.48 37.88 17.14
C ALA A 750 25.49 37.70 18.30
N TYR A 751 26.72 37.27 17.99
CA TYR A 751 27.85 37.36 18.93
C TYR A 751 28.59 38.68 18.73
N GLY A 752 28.46 39.58 19.70
CA GLY A 752 29.27 40.79 19.83
C GLY A 752 30.49 40.52 20.72
N ASP A 753 31.67 40.74 20.16
CA ASP A 753 32.99 40.77 20.81
C ASP A 753 33.16 42.05 21.66
N ASP A 754 33.32 41.94 22.98
CA ASP A 754 34.53 42.33 23.74
C ASP A 754 34.32 42.25 25.26
N GLY A 755 35.40 41.99 26.02
CA GLY A 755 35.36 42.10 27.48
C GLY A 755 36.40 41.31 28.27
N SER A 756 37.69 41.61 28.10
CA SER A 756 38.79 41.04 28.89
C SER A 756 38.71 41.36 30.39
N TYR A 757 38.94 40.37 31.27
CA TYR A 757 39.60 40.61 32.57
C TYR A 757 40.57 39.48 32.95
N ASP A 758 41.67 39.92 33.56
CA ASP A 758 42.94 39.24 33.79
C ASP A 758 42.95 38.31 35.02
N THR A 759 43.89 37.38 34.94
CA THR A 759 44.27 36.17 35.67
C THR A 759 44.42 36.20 37.20
N SER A 760 44.13 35.07 37.87
CA SER A 760 45.13 34.20 38.55
C SER A 760 44.53 33.11 39.46
N GLY A 761 44.91 31.83 39.22
CA GLY A 761 44.92 30.76 40.24
C GLY A 761 44.30 29.41 39.85
N GLY A 762 45.14 28.41 39.55
CA GLY A 762 44.76 26.99 39.34
C GLY A 762 44.31 26.69 37.93
N SER A 763 45.03 25.83 37.19
CA SER A 763 44.68 25.41 35.84
C SER A 763 43.52 24.41 35.88
N VAL A 764 42.30 24.91 36.12
CA VAL A 764 41.06 24.17 35.84
C VAL A 764 40.85 24.20 34.33
N SER A 765 40.57 23.05 33.71
CA SER A 765 40.23 23.01 32.28
C SER A 765 39.03 23.92 32.03
N GLN A 766 39.14 24.84 31.07
CA GLN A 766 38.04 25.73 30.68
C GLN A 766 37.41 25.18 29.40
N PRO A 767 36.08 25.07 29.31
CA PRO A 767 35.44 24.59 28.10
C PRO A 767 35.75 25.54 26.94
N THR A 768 36.36 25.02 25.88
CA THR A 768 36.77 25.80 24.69
C THR A 768 35.62 26.05 23.72
N VAL A 769 34.54 25.28 23.83
CA VAL A 769 33.37 25.29 22.94
C VAL A 769 32.12 25.08 23.81
N VAL A 770 31.02 25.77 23.47
CA VAL A 770 29.71 25.60 24.11
C VAL A 770 28.79 24.92 23.10
N ARG A 771 28.28 23.73 23.46
CA ARG A 771 27.44 22.87 22.62
C ARG A 771 26.00 23.41 22.54
N GLN A 772 25.47 23.67 21.34
CA GLN A 772 24.16 24.31 21.09
C GLN A 772 23.39 23.82 19.83
N TYR A 773 24.00 23.05 18.92
CA TYR A 773 23.37 22.57 17.67
C TYR A 773 23.11 21.05 17.68
N PHE A 774 21.83 20.63 17.72
CA PHE A 774 21.40 19.22 17.91
C PHE A 774 20.29 18.82 16.91
N PRO A 775 20.60 18.67 15.61
CA PRO A 775 19.62 18.25 14.61
C PRO A 775 19.32 16.74 14.70
N GLU A 776 18.23 16.28 14.06
CA GLU A 776 17.99 14.85 13.81
C GLU A 776 18.50 14.43 12.43
N THR A 777 18.32 15.28 11.42
CA THR A 777 18.90 15.15 10.09
C THR A 777 20.05 16.16 9.98
N TRP A 778 21.28 15.66 9.91
CA TRP A 778 22.47 16.52 9.78
C TRP A 778 22.66 17.00 8.35
N TYR A 779 22.44 16.11 7.37
CA TYR A 779 22.61 16.45 5.96
C TYR A 779 21.62 15.69 5.09
N TRP A 780 21.01 16.40 4.15
CA TRP A 780 20.18 15.85 3.09
C TRP A 780 20.53 16.56 1.79
N ASP A 781 20.98 15.79 0.80
CA ASP A 781 21.21 16.29 -0.55
C ASP A 781 20.75 15.24 -1.57
N PRO A 782 19.67 15.52 -2.32
CA PRO A 782 19.13 14.57 -3.28
C PRO A 782 19.99 14.41 -4.55
N CYS A 783 20.98 15.29 -4.78
CA CYS A 783 21.69 15.43 -6.05
C CYS A 783 23.19 15.77 -5.88
N VAL A 784 23.98 14.85 -5.33
CA VAL A 784 25.46 14.94 -5.32
C VAL A 784 26.04 14.23 -6.54
N LEU A 785 26.77 14.95 -7.40
CA LEU A 785 27.37 14.37 -8.61
C LEU A 785 28.77 13.84 -8.36
N THR A 786 29.05 12.61 -8.80
CA THR A 786 30.42 12.10 -8.88
C THR A 786 31.14 12.61 -10.13
N ASP A 787 32.48 12.66 -10.06
CA ASP A 787 33.33 13.00 -11.19
C ASP A 787 33.48 11.83 -12.18
N ASP A 788 34.17 12.05 -13.30
CA ASP A 788 34.46 11.02 -14.31
C ASP A 788 35.29 9.83 -13.77
N ASN A 789 35.85 9.94 -12.56
CA ASN A 789 36.58 8.88 -11.88
C ASN A 789 35.73 8.20 -10.79
N GLY A 790 34.42 8.46 -10.74
CA GLY A 790 33.48 7.88 -9.79
C GLY A 790 33.53 8.45 -8.38
N TRP A 791 34.22 9.58 -8.15
CA TRP A 791 34.36 10.17 -6.81
C TRP A 791 33.45 11.38 -6.58
N ALA A 792 32.84 11.45 -5.40
CA ALA A 792 32.23 12.67 -4.86
C ALA A 792 32.73 12.93 -3.43
N ASN A 793 32.88 14.20 -3.05
CA ASN A 793 33.30 14.58 -1.70
C ASN A 793 32.38 15.65 -1.13
N VAL A 794 31.99 15.48 0.13
CA VAL A 794 31.17 16.44 0.89
C VAL A 794 31.87 16.73 2.21
N SER A 795 32.15 18.01 2.47
CA SER A 795 32.74 18.46 3.74
C SER A 795 31.67 19.08 4.62
N LEU A 796 31.43 18.49 5.79
CA LEU A 796 30.43 18.93 6.76
C LEU A 796 31.09 19.37 8.07
N THR A 797 30.38 20.17 8.88
CA THR A 797 30.79 20.47 10.26
C THR A 797 29.98 19.59 11.21
N ALA A 798 30.66 18.76 12.00
CA ALA A 798 30.03 17.84 12.94
C ALA A 798 29.09 18.58 13.91
N PRO A 799 27.87 18.07 14.16
CA PRO A 799 26.94 18.69 15.10
C PRO A 799 27.46 18.60 16.54
N ASP A 800 26.81 19.32 17.45
CA ASP A 800 27.18 19.29 18.86
C ASP A 800 26.61 18.05 19.60
N SER A 801 25.75 17.26 18.93
CA SER A 801 25.23 15.98 19.42
C SER A 801 26.34 14.95 19.55
N ILE A 802 26.36 14.26 20.70
CA ILE A 802 27.26 13.14 20.95
C ILE A 802 26.48 11.87 20.65
N THR A 803 26.61 11.40 19.40
CA THR A 803 25.84 10.28 18.84
C THR A 803 26.59 9.70 17.63
N SER A 804 26.04 8.63 17.07
CA SER A 804 26.43 8.15 15.74
C SER A 804 25.38 8.57 14.71
N TRP A 805 25.87 8.90 13.53
CA TRP A 805 25.08 9.34 12.39
C TRP A 805 25.14 8.28 11.31
N GLN A 806 23.97 7.78 10.90
CA GLN A 806 23.82 6.86 9.79
C GLN A 806 23.92 7.64 8.47
N VAL A 807 24.81 7.20 7.58
CA VAL A 807 24.96 7.71 6.23
C VAL A 807 24.34 6.72 5.27
N ASP A 808 23.31 7.13 4.54
CA ASP A 808 22.71 6.33 3.49
C ASP A 808 22.87 7.01 2.14
N VAL A 809 23.20 6.20 1.12
CA VAL A 809 23.47 6.68 -0.23
C VAL A 809 22.74 5.82 -1.24
N ILE A 810 22.06 6.47 -2.18
CA ILE A 810 21.51 5.82 -3.37
C ILE A 810 22.04 6.49 -4.64
N ALA A 811 22.81 5.73 -5.41
CA ALA A 811 23.46 6.13 -6.65
C ALA A 811 22.62 5.75 -7.86
N SER A 812 22.62 6.62 -8.88
CA SER A 812 22.08 6.33 -10.20
C SER A 812 22.94 6.91 -11.31
N THR A 813 22.92 6.26 -12.47
CA THR A 813 23.66 6.65 -13.67
C THR A 813 22.71 7.10 -14.78
N SER A 814 23.23 7.84 -15.76
CA SER A 814 22.44 8.31 -16.90
C SER A 814 21.95 7.18 -17.82
N ASP A 815 22.47 5.97 -17.66
CA ASP A 815 22.03 4.73 -18.33
C ASP A 815 21.28 3.78 -17.37
N GLY A 816 20.79 4.31 -16.24
CA GLY A 816 19.81 3.69 -15.33
C GLY A 816 20.29 2.51 -14.53
N MET A 817 21.61 2.33 -14.35
CA MET A 817 22.13 1.49 -13.28
C MET A 817 21.94 2.17 -11.93
N ILE A 818 21.57 1.40 -10.91
CA ILE A 818 21.31 1.86 -9.55
C ILE A 818 22.21 1.06 -8.59
N GLY A 819 22.63 1.71 -7.50
CA GLY A 819 23.27 1.05 -6.36
C GLY A 819 23.02 1.80 -5.07
N THR A 820 23.28 1.14 -3.96
CA THR A 820 23.12 1.72 -2.62
C THR A 820 24.40 1.50 -1.82
N GLY A 821 24.72 2.43 -0.93
CA GLY A 821 25.81 2.32 0.02
C GLY A 821 25.39 2.89 1.36
N SER A 822 26.03 2.43 2.43
CA SER A 822 25.81 2.98 3.77
C SER A 822 27.06 2.88 4.64
N ASP A 823 27.18 3.76 5.62
CA ASP A 823 28.25 3.79 6.62
C ASP A 823 27.78 4.56 7.87
N SER A 824 28.60 4.63 8.93
CA SER A 824 28.29 5.40 10.13
C SER A 824 29.42 6.35 10.54
N ILE A 825 29.03 7.52 11.08
CA ILE A 825 29.94 8.56 11.58
C ILE A 825 29.70 8.76 13.07
N THR A 826 30.71 8.52 13.90
CA THR A 826 30.60 8.77 15.34
C THR A 826 31.14 10.14 15.73
N VAL A 827 30.31 10.98 16.35
CA VAL A 827 30.71 12.23 17.00
C VAL A 827 30.76 11.99 18.50
N PHE A 828 31.96 11.99 19.09
CA PHE A 828 32.17 11.61 20.48
C PHE A 828 33.28 12.43 21.16
N GLN A 829 33.01 12.82 22.41
CA GLN A 829 34.01 13.36 23.32
C GLN A 829 33.99 12.58 24.64
N GLN A 830 35.17 12.28 25.20
CA GLN A 830 35.30 11.37 26.36
C GLN A 830 34.73 11.93 27.67
N PHE A 831 34.56 13.25 27.78
CA PHE A 831 33.96 13.89 28.94
C PHE A 831 32.95 14.92 28.47
N PHE A 832 31.71 14.81 28.95
CA PHE A 832 30.65 15.75 28.62
C PHE A 832 29.57 15.81 29.68
N ILE A 833 28.79 16.88 29.64
CA ILE A 833 27.62 17.06 30.49
C ILE A 833 26.36 17.26 29.65
N GLU A 834 25.25 16.73 30.10
CA GLU A 834 23.98 16.78 29.38
C GLU A 834 22.83 17.11 30.35
N PRO A 835 22.13 18.24 30.19
CA PRO A 835 20.97 18.57 31.02
C PRO A 835 19.74 17.80 30.54
N ASP A 836 19.01 17.20 31.47
CA ASP A 836 17.72 16.57 31.22
C ASP A 836 16.63 17.64 31.34
N ILE A 837 16.19 18.17 30.19
CA ILE A 837 15.31 19.33 30.12
C ILE A 837 13.89 18.89 29.75
N PRO A 838 12.88 19.25 30.56
CA PRO A 838 11.49 19.06 30.21
C PRO A 838 11.13 19.83 28.94
N VAL A 839 10.16 19.31 28.19
CA VAL A 839 9.62 19.95 26.98
C VAL A 839 9.19 21.40 27.24
N SER A 840 8.43 21.64 28.31
CA SER A 840 8.04 22.97 28.76
C SER A 840 7.77 22.97 30.27
N VAL A 841 7.77 24.15 30.88
CA VAL A 841 7.52 24.34 32.32
C VAL A 841 6.58 25.51 32.54
N VAL A 842 5.64 25.40 33.47
CA VAL A 842 4.75 26.51 33.81
C VAL A 842 5.46 27.48 34.77
N ARG A 843 5.30 28.79 34.55
CA ARG A 843 5.79 29.81 35.47
C ARG A 843 5.31 29.53 36.91
N GLY A 844 6.24 29.55 37.85
CA GLY A 844 6.01 29.27 39.26
C GLY A 844 6.25 27.81 39.66
N ASP A 845 6.41 26.89 38.69
CA ASP A 845 6.72 25.50 38.99
C ASP A 845 8.12 25.36 39.59
N GLU A 846 8.20 24.51 40.62
CA GLU A 846 9.45 24.04 41.21
C GLU A 846 9.77 22.66 40.63
N PHE A 847 10.90 22.53 39.96
CA PHE A 847 11.30 21.26 39.36
C PHE A 847 12.80 20.97 39.52
N PRO A 848 13.19 19.68 39.61
CA PRO A 848 14.58 19.27 39.63
C PRO A 848 15.15 19.25 38.21
N LEU A 849 16.05 20.16 37.88
CA LEU A 849 16.84 20.10 36.64
C LEU A 849 18.00 19.11 36.84
N GLY A 850 17.90 17.93 36.22
CA GLY A 850 18.94 16.90 36.25
C GLY A 850 20.08 17.24 35.29
N ILE A 851 21.33 17.15 35.74
CA ILE A 851 22.53 17.29 34.90
C ILE A 851 23.30 15.98 34.94
N MET A 852 23.40 15.36 33.78
CA MET A 852 24.18 14.17 33.55
C MET A 852 25.62 14.49 33.27
N ILE A 853 26.52 13.65 33.78
CA ILE A 853 27.97 13.85 33.72
C ILE A 853 28.57 12.52 33.31
N TYR A 854 29.13 12.51 32.10
CA TYR A 854 29.72 11.34 31.48
C TYR A 854 31.24 11.44 31.59
N ASN A 855 31.87 10.42 32.18
CA ASN A 855 33.31 10.33 32.29
C ASN A 855 33.81 9.02 31.69
N TYR A 856 34.17 9.04 30.41
CA TYR A 856 34.81 7.94 29.67
C TYR A 856 36.33 8.11 29.55
N LEU A 857 36.93 8.87 30.47
CA LEU A 857 38.37 8.87 30.69
C LEU A 857 38.74 7.65 31.54
N ASP A 858 39.98 7.16 31.38
CA ASP A 858 40.54 6.07 32.20
C ASP A 858 40.81 6.47 33.68
N THR A 859 40.51 7.72 34.04
CA THR A 859 40.78 8.33 35.35
C THR A 859 39.50 8.83 36.00
N GLU A 860 39.42 8.69 37.32
CA GLU A 860 38.35 9.29 38.12
C GLU A 860 38.46 10.83 38.07
N GLN A 861 37.35 11.49 37.81
CA GLN A 861 37.27 12.95 37.72
C GLN A 861 36.51 13.53 38.91
N THR A 862 37.06 14.57 39.54
CA THR A 862 36.29 15.41 40.47
C THR A 862 35.79 16.62 39.70
N VAL A 863 34.51 16.63 39.38
CA VAL A 863 33.86 17.59 38.50
C VAL A 863 33.16 18.64 39.35
N ASN A 864 33.42 19.92 39.06
CA ASN A 864 32.61 21.02 39.55
C ASN A 864 31.58 21.38 38.47
N VAL A 865 30.31 21.12 38.75
CA VAL A 865 29.18 21.44 37.88
C VAL A 865 28.58 22.76 38.32
N THR A 866 28.43 23.65 37.36
CA THR A 866 27.88 25.00 37.53
C THR A 866 26.70 25.18 36.61
N LEU A 867 25.54 25.48 37.19
CA LEU A 867 24.41 26.04 36.46
C LEU A 867 24.59 27.56 36.44
N VAL A 868 24.63 28.16 35.25
CA VAL A 868 24.75 29.61 35.10
C VAL A 868 23.44 30.25 35.54
N ASP A 869 23.51 31.10 36.57
CA ASP A 869 22.37 31.85 37.09
C ASP A 869 21.81 32.77 36.00
N ASP A 870 20.49 32.72 35.80
CA ASP A 870 19.79 33.55 34.83
C ASP A 870 18.54 34.18 35.46
N PRO A 871 18.24 35.47 35.19
CA PRO A 871 17.06 36.14 35.70
C PRO A 871 15.71 35.45 35.46
N TRP A 872 15.59 34.45 34.58
CA TRP A 872 14.33 33.74 34.35
C TRP A 872 13.99 32.68 35.40
N PHE A 873 14.93 32.27 36.26
CA PHE A 873 14.66 31.30 37.33
C PHE A 873 15.25 31.71 38.68
N THR A 874 14.66 31.17 39.75
CA THR A 874 15.25 31.20 41.09
C THR A 874 15.88 29.85 41.39
N LEU A 875 17.19 29.82 41.63
CA LEU A 875 17.88 28.61 42.05
C LEU A 875 17.69 28.34 43.56
N LEU A 876 17.11 27.19 43.91
CA LEU A 876 16.92 26.75 45.30
C LEU A 876 18.08 25.88 45.82
N SER A 877 18.86 25.29 44.92
CA SER A 877 20.07 24.51 45.22
C SER A 877 21.34 25.38 45.23
N PRO A 878 22.50 24.88 45.69
CA PRO A 878 23.78 25.56 45.47
C PRO A 878 24.09 25.66 43.96
N ALA A 879 24.51 26.84 43.47
CA ALA A 879 24.87 27.09 42.05
C ALA A 879 26.04 26.25 41.54
N ASN A 880 26.88 25.78 42.47
CA ASN A 880 28.00 24.90 42.18
C ASN A 880 27.84 23.62 43.02
N GLN A 881 27.91 22.48 42.35
CA GLN A 881 27.94 21.17 43.00
C GLN A 881 29.18 20.41 42.55
N THR A 882 29.92 19.86 43.51
CA THR A 882 31.09 19.03 43.22
C THR A 882 30.74 17.57 43.38
N ILE A 883 31.06 16.77 42.38
CA ILE A 883 30.82 15.33 42.36
C ILE A 883 32.06 14.59 41.85
N THR A 884 32.32 13.43 42.41
CA THR A 884 33.39 12.54 41.94
C THR A 884 32.78 11.47 41.06
N VAL A 885 33.20 11.44 39.80
CA VAL A 885 32.73 10.50 38.78
C VAL A 885 33.87 9.51 38.50
N PRO A 886 33.69 8.21 38.78
CA PRO A 886 34.68 7.18 38.47
C PRO A 886 35.04 7.16 36.97
N ALA A 887 36.17 6.52 36.64
CA ALA A 887 36.53 6.22 35.26
C ALA A 887 35.47 5.34 34.59
N ASN A 888 35.13 5.61 33.33
CA ASN A 888 34.13 4.90 32.53
C ASN A 888 32.78 4.77 33.25
N TYR A 889 32.28 5.89 33.79
CA TYR A 889 31.06 5.92 34.61
C TYR A 889 30.25 7.18 34.35
N VAL A 890 28.93 7.06 34.51
CA VAL A 890 27.97 8.17 34.38
C VAL A 890 27.42 8.52 35.75
N SER A 891 27.37 9.80 36.08
CA SER A 891 26.76 10.27 37.32
C SER A 891 25.87 11.48 37.07
N SER A 892 25.08 11.87 38.06
CA SER A 892 24.17 12.99 37.93
C SER A 892 24.18 13.89 39.16
N VAL A 893 23.89 15.16 38.93
CA VAL A 893 23.55 16.13 39.98
C VAL A 893 22.21 16.76 39.62
N SER A 894 21.48 17.27 40.60
CA SER A 894 20.21 17.95 40.36
C SER A 894 20.22 19.35 40.96
N PHE A 895 19.74 20.32 40.19
CA PHE A 895 19.52 21.70 40.61
C PHE A 895 18.02 21.95 40.67
N THR A 896 17.47 22.15 41.86
CA THR A 896 16.07 22.54 42.02
C THR A 896 15.94 24.02 41.67
N ILE A 897 15.15 24.32 40.63
CA ILE A 897 14.88 25.68 40.16
C ILE A 897 13.38 25.97 40.16
N VAL A 898 13.05 27.25 40.32
CA VAL A 898 11.68 27.78 40.17
C VAL A 898 11.64 28.67 38.94
N ALA A 899 10.73 28.41 38.00
CA ALA A 899 10.57 29.23 36.80
C ALA A 899 9.89 30.57 37.14
N GLU A 900 10.51 31.71 36.85
CA GLU A 900 10.02 33.05 37.23
C GLU A 900 9.50 33.86 36.05
N LYS A 901 10.14 33.74 34.88
CA LYS A 901 9.82 34.54 33.69
C LYS A 901 9.31 33.67 32.55
N VAL A 902 8.22 34.14 31.94
CA VAL A 902 7.59 33.55 30.76
C VAL A 902 8.48 33.76 29.52
N GLY A 903 8.36 32.86 28.55
CA GLY A 903 9.02 32.92 27.25
C GLY A 903 10.09 31.84 27.07
N TRP A 904 10.78 31.91 25.95
CA TRP A 904 11.91 31.05 25.64
C TRP A 904 13.16 31.54 26.32
N HIS A 905 13.80 30.62 27.04
CA HIS A 905 15.01 30.89 27.79
C HIS A 905 16.05 29.83 27.52
N THR A 906 17.29 30.13 27.89
CA THR A 906 18.41 29.20 27.76
C THR A 906 18.85 28.69 29.11
N VAL A 907 19.04 27.38 29.21
CA VAL A 907 19.73 26.70 30.30
C VAL A 907 21.19 26.55 29.89
N THR A 908 22.10 27.21 30.61
CA THR A 908 23.55 27.07 30.38
C THR A 908 24.19 26.34 31.55
N VAL A 909 24.84 25.21 31.25
CA VAL A 909 25.49 24.37 32.24
C VAL A 909 26.94 24.17 31.84
N SER A 910 27.84 24.16 32.82
CA SER A 910 29.25 23.85 32.61
C SER A 910 29.73 22.84 33.65
N GLY A 911 30.55 21.90 33.23
CA GLY A 911 31.22 20.93 34.11
C GLY A 911 32.72 21.00 33.85
N ALA A 912 33.52 21.12 34.90
CA ALA A 912 34.98 21.16 34.76
C ALA A 912 35.69 20.35 35.84
N SER A 913 36.73 19.63 35.44
CA SER A 913 37.73 18.97 36.28
C SER A 913 39.12 19.53 35.98
N ASP A 914 40.15 18.94 36.60
CA ASP A 914 41.54 19.28 36.32
C ASP A 914 42.00 18.81 34.92
N GLU A 915 41.35 17.79 34.34
CA GLU A 915 41.75 17.15 33.08
C GLU A 915 40.77 17.41 31.92
N ALA A 916 39.49 17.67 32.20
CA ALA A 916 38.46 17.83 31.17
C ALA A 916 37.39 18.86 31.56
N SER A 917 36.68 19.38 30.57
CA SER A 917 35.60 20.36 30.77
C SER A 917 34.66 20.38 29.59
N ASP A 918 33.38 20.58 29.85
CA ASP A 918 32.33 20.72 28.84
C ASP A 918 31.33 21.82 29.26
N ALA A 919 30.67 22.42 28.27
CA ALA A 919 29.61 23.38 28.47
C ALA A 919 28.53 23.22 27.41
N VAL A 920 27.28 23.32 27.84
CA VAL A 920 26.11 22.99 27.04
C VAL A 920 25.02 24.03 27.26
N VAL A 921 24.40 24.43 26.16
CA VAL A 921 23.25 25.34 26.13
C VAL A 921 22.07 24.59 25.51
N ARG A 922 20.93 24.73 26.15
CA ARG A 922 19.65 24.21 25.67
C ARG A 922 18.57 25.24 25.86
N ALA A 923 17.61 25.24 24.96
CA ALA A 923 16.42 26.05 25.08
C ALA A 923 15.40 25.37 26.01
N ILE A 924 14.64 26.16 26.76
CA ILE A 924 13.49 25.72 27.54
C ILE A 924 12.38 26.75 27.40
N GLU A 925 11.16 26.29 27.20
CA GLU A 925 9.99 27.15 27.17
C GLU A 925 9.36 27.27 28.57
N ILE A 926 9.17 28.51 29.02
CA ILE A 926 8.41 28.80 30.22
C ILE A 926 7.06 29.39 29.83
N VAL A 927 5.99 28.63 30.04
CA VAL A 927 4.63 29.04 29.69
C VAL A 927 3.99 29.86 30.81
N PRO A 928 3.15 30.88 30.50
CA PRO A 928 2.48 31.68 31.52
C PRO A 928 1.45 30.88 32.33
N ASP A 929 1.32 31.20 33.61
CA ASP A 929 0.35 30.60 34.56
C ASP A 929 -1.07 31.24 34.48
N GLY A 930 -1.39 31.91 33.37
CA GLY A 930 -2.61 32.70 33.23
C GLY A 930 -3.16 32.78 31.80
N LYS A 931 -4.27 33.51 31.64
CA LYS A 931 -4.95 33.66 30.35
C LYS A 931 -4.46 34.90 29.58
N LYS A 932 -4.10 34.74 28.30
CA LYS A 932 -3.76 35.86 27.40
C LYS A 932 -4.94 36.84 27.32
N ALA A 933 -4.65 38.14 27.50
CA ALA A 933 -5.59 39.24 27.32
C ALA A 933 -4.99 40.25 26.34
N GLU A 934 -5.77 40.65 25.33
CA GLU A 934 -5.32 41.53 24.25
C GLU A 934 -6.25 42.73 24.10
N THR A 935 -5.69 43.90 23.79
CA THR A 935 -6.46 45.12 23.50
C THR A 935 -5.93 45.75 22.21
N LEU A 936 -6.80 45.85 21.20
CA LEU A 936 -6.47 46.40 19.88
C LEU A 936 -7.11 47.78 19.67
N PHE A 937 -6.33 48.71 19.10
CA PHE A 937 -6.80 50.04 18.69
C PHE A 937 -6.46 50.30 17.22
N ASN A 938 -7.48 50.59 16.41
CA ASN A 938 -7.33 50.92 14.99
C ASN A 938 -7.84 52.35 14.73
N GLY A 939 -7.10 53.15 13.94
CA GLY A 939 -7.49 54.53 13.64
C GLY A 939 -6.71 55.20 12.51
N ASP A 940 -7.26 56.29 11.97
CA ASP A 940 -6.62 57.13 10.95
C ASP A 940 -5.92 58.33 11.61
N VAL A 941 -4.61 58.47 11.36
CA VAL A 941 -3.79 59.58 11.88
C VAL A 941 -4.05 60.89 11.10
N GLY A 942 -4.53 60.80 9.85
CA GLY A 942 -4.77 61.93 8.95
C GLY A 942 -3.54 62.85 8.84
N ASN A 943 -3.77 64.17 8.84
CA ASN A 943 -2.72 65.19 8.88
C ASN A 943 -2.39 65.67 10.31
N GLY A 944 -2.76 64.91 11.34
CA GLY A 944 -2.79 65.37 12.73
C GLY A 944 -1.93 64.54 13.69
N THR A 945 -2.32 64.51 14.95
CA THR A 945 -1.74 63.66 16.00
C THR A 945 -2.87 62.93 16.68
N VAL A 946 -2.73 61.60 16.79
CA VAL A 946 -3.63 60.74 17.57
C VAL A 946 -2.90 60.35 18.86
N THR A 947 -3.64 60.24 19.96
CA THR A 947 -3.08 59.81 21.25
C THR A 947 -4.04 58.81 21.85
N GLU A 948 -3.57 57.58 21.99
CA GLU A 948 -4.28 56.49 22.65
C GLU A 948 -3.60 56.15 23.97
N THR A 949 -4.40 55.77 24.97
CA THR A 949 -3.91 55.41 26.31
C THR A 949 -4.24 53.94 26.57
N LEU A 950 -3.20 53.11 26.65
CA LEU A 950 -3.32 51.70 27.00
C LEU A 950 -3.45 51.55 28.52
N TYR A 951 -4.48 50.83 28.97
CA TYR A 951 -4.66 50.48 30.38
C TYR A 951 -4.25 49.02 30.56
N LEU A 952 -3.18 48.79 31.31
CA LEU A 952 -2.75 47.44 31.70
C LEU A 952 -3.56 46.99 32.91
N ASP A 953 -3.97 45.72 32.92
CA ASP A 953 -4.69 45.14 34.06
C ASP A 953 -3.77 45.12 35.30
N GLU A 954 -4.32 45.39 36.47
CA GLU A 954 -3.57 45.32 37.74
C GLU A 954 -3.23 43.85 38.09
N GLU A 955 -3.96 42.88 37.56
CA GLU A 955 -3.71 41.44 37.73
C GLU A 955 -2.81 40.82 36.63
N MET A 956 -2.29 41.64 35.70
CA MET A 956 -1.42 41.18 34.60
C MET A 956 -0.12 40.55 35.14
N ILE A 957 0.27 39.41 34.57
CA ILE A 957 1.54 38.75 34.88
C ILE A 957 2.70 39.69 34.55
N GLU A 958 3.60 39.92 35.52
CA GLU A 958 4.73 40.82 35.31
C GLU A 958 5.63 40.29 34.17
N GLY A 959 5.94 41.17 33.21
CA GLY A 959 6.76 40.82 32.04
C GLY A 959 6.00 40.18 30.87
N SER A 960 4.70 39.90 30.99
CA SER A 960 3.89 39.37 29.89
C SER A 960 3.31 40.43 28.94
N ALA A 961 3.50 41.72 29.25
CA ALA A 961 3.01 42.83 28.45
C ALA A 961 3.82 43.02 27.17
N ASN A 962 3.17 42.85 26.02
CA ASN A 962 3.69 43.26 24.73
C ASN A 962 2.76 44.32 24.13
N ALA A 963 3.35 45.35 23.51
CA ALA A 963 2.61 46.41 22.83
C ALA A 963 3.31 46.76 21.52
N TRP A 964 2.53 46.83 20.45
CA TRP A 964 3.01 47.15 19.11
C TRP A 964 2.26 48.37 18.58
N VAL A 965 2.95 49.24 17.86
CA VAL A 965 2.34 50.37 17.16
C VAL A 965 2.79 50.29 15.71
N LYS A 966 1.86 50.01 14.81
CA LYS A 966 2.10 49.98 13.36
C LYS A 966 1.50 51.24 12.72
N ILE A 967 2.29 51.93 11.91
CA ILE A 967 1.87 53.14 11.17
C ILE A 967 2.11 52.89 9.69
N GLN A 968 1.04 52.88 8.89
CA GLN A 968 1.10 52.62 7.47
C GLN A 968 0.68 53.86 6.65
N GLY A 969 1.33 54.06 5.50
CA GLY A 969 1.24 55.30 4.71
C GLY A 969 -0.04 55.47 3.87
N GLY A 970 -0.96 54.52 3.92
CA GLY A 970 -2.22 54.52 3.18
C GLY A 970 -2.88 53.15 3.17
N VAL A 971 -4.17 53.08 2.81
CA VAL A 971 -4.96 51.83 2.81
C VAL A 971 -4.35 50.75 1.90
N ASP A 972 -3.72 51.14 0.80
CA ASP A 972 -3.07 50.19 -0.12
C ASP A 972 -1.81 49.55 0.50
N ALA A 973 -1.09 50.28 1.37
CA ALA A 973 0.05 49.75 2.12
C ALA A 973 -0.41 48.84 3.27
N VAL A 974 -1.55 49.15 3.89
CA VAL A 974 -2.22 48.26 4.86
C VAL A 974 -2.61 46.94 4.19
N LEU A 975 -3.10 46.99 2.94
CA LEU A 975 -3.46 45.80 2.19
C LEU A 975 -2.22 44.99 1.76
N LEU A 976 -1.21 45.60 1.15
CA LEU A 976 -0.04 44.87 0.63
C LEU A 976 0.85 44.29 1.73
N GLU A 977 1.15 45.08 2.77
CA GLU A 977 2.00 44.65 3.89
C GLU A 977 1.19 43.86 4.94
N GLY A 978 -0.13 44.07 4.98
CA GLY A 978 -1.03 43.27 5.82
C GLY A 978 -1.30 41.89 5.24
N VAL A 979 -1.37 41.75 3.91
CA VAL A 979 -1.54 40.44 3.25
C VAL A 979 -0.37 39.50 3.56
N ASP A 980 0.86 40.01 3.59
CA ASP A 980 2.04 39.24 4.03
C ASP A 980 1.91 38.81 5.50
N GLU A 981 1.64 39.74 6.41
CA GLU A 981 1.45 39.46 7.85
C GLU A 981 0.23 38.60 8.18
N PHE A 982 -0.71 38.44 7.26
CA PHE A 982 -1.85 37.57 7.48
C PHE A 982 -1.46 36.10 7.38
N ILE A 983 -0.51 35.75 6.50
CA ILE A 983 -0.04 34.38 6.30
C ILE A 983 0.76 33.97 7.53
N GLN A 984 0.14 33.15 8.38
CA GLN A 984 0.72 32.71 9.64
C GLN A 984 0.41 31.23 9.90
N SER A 985 1.17 30.60 10.79
CA SER A 985 0.87 29.24 11.22
C SER A 985 -0.49 29.19 11.92
N VAL A 986 -1.33 28.29 11.45
CA VAL A 986 -2.68 28.07 11.98
C VAL A 986 -2.59 27.39 13.35
N SER A 987 -3.45 27.80 14.29
CA SER A 987 -3.53 27.17 15.61
C SER A 987 -4.93 27.33 16.21
N GLY A 988 -5.22 26.55 17.25
CA GLY A 988 -6.48 26.63 17.99
C GLY A 988 -7.53 25.63 17.50
N CYS A 989 -8.76 25.77 18.03
CA CYS A 989 -9.90 24.89 17.76
C CYS A 989 -10.47 25.09 16.36
N GLY A 990 -11.27 24.14 15.85
CA GLY A 990 -11.72 24.08 14.45
C GLY A 990 -12.22 25.40 13.85
N GLU A 991 -13.06 26.18 14.55
CA GLU A 991 -13.49 27.50 14.03
C GLU A 991 -12.32 28.49 13.88
N GLN A 992 -11.48 28.57 14.92
CA GLN A 992 -10.40 29.55 15.01
C GLN A 992 -9.33 29.23 13.97
N SER A 993 -8.95 27.95 13.87
CA SER A 993 -8.00 27.47 12.88
C SER A 993 -8.51 27.69 11.46
N LEU A 994 -9.75 27.30 11.19
CA LEU A 994 -10.36 27.44 9.87
C LEU A 994 -10.49 28.90 9.43
N SER A 995 -10.76 29.80 10.37
CA SER A 995 -10.79 31.23 10.12
C SER A 995 -9.42 31.78 9.74
N MET A 996 -8.36 31.37 10.45
CA MET A 996 -6.97 31.73 10.09
C MET A 996 -6.63 31.19 8.70
N LEU A 997 -6.84 29.89 8.48
CA LEU A 997 -6.56 29.24 7.19
C LEU A 997 -7.27 29.92 6.02
N SER A 998 -8.55 30.28 6.18
CA SER A 998 -9.31 30.97 5.12
C SER A 998 -8.70 32.32 4.74
N ILE A 999 -8.11 33.02 5.71
CA ILE A 999 -7.41 34.28 5.50
C ILE A 999 -6.05 34.01 4.85
N ASP A 1000 -5.32 32.99 5.29
CA ASP A 1000 -4.01 32.60 4.75
C ASP A 1000 -4.12 32.23 3.27
N ILE A 1001 -5.14 31.44 2.89
CA ILE A 1001 -5.41 31.06 1.49
C ILE A 1001 -5.69 32.30 0.63
N LEU A 1002 -6.55 33.21 1.11
CA LEU A 1002 -6.88 34.43 0.38
C LEU A 1002 -5.66 35.35 0.25
N ALA A 1003 -4.87 35.46 1.32
CA ALA A 1003 -3.65 36.22 1.35
C ALA A 1003 -2.62 35.65 0.37
N TYR A 1004 -2.37 34.34 0.41
CA TYR A 1004 -1.51 33.62 -0.52
C TYR A 1004 -1.93 33.81 -1.97
N ALA A 1005 -3.21 33.63 -2.30
CA ALA A 1005 -3.73 33.88 -3.65
C ALA A 1005 -3.50 35.33 -4.09
N THR A 1006 -3.68 36.29 -3.18
CA THR A 1006 -3.43 37.71 -3.44
C THR A 1006 -1.95 37.99 -3.68
N VAL A 1007 -1.04 37.45 -2.86
CA VAL A 1007 0.42 37.59 -3.08
C VAL A 1007 0.84 36.95 -4.39
N MET A 1008 0.31 35.78 -4.72
CA MET A 1008 0.59 35.09 -5.98
C MET A 1008 0.22 35.97 -7.19
N GLU A 1009 -0.92 36.64 -7.15
CA GLU A 1009 -1.33 37.57 -8.22
C GLU A 1009 -0.45 38.82 -8.31
N LEU A 1010 0.01 39.34 -7.17
CA LEU A 1010 0.84 40.55 -7.09
C LEU A 1010 2.32 40.28 -7.43
N GLY A 1011 2.79 39.07 -7.18
CA GLY A 1011 4.15 38.59 -7.39
C GLY A 1011 5.11 38.94 -6.24
N THR A 1012 5.83 37.93 -5.73
CA THR A 1012 6.95 38.06 -4.78
C THR A 1012 8.11 37.13 -5.20
N SER A 1013 9.14 36.99 -4.35
CA SER A 1013 10.27 36.09 -4.62
C SER A 1013 9.84 34.61 -4.59
N PRO A 1014 10.46 33.71 -5.37
CA PRO A 1014 10.17 32.27 -5.29
C PRO A 1014 10.38 31.69 -3.90
N GLU A 1015 11.42 32.15 -3.19
CA GLU A 1015 11.75 31.68 -1.83
C GLU A 1015 10.62 32.03 -0.86
N THR A 1016 10.14 33.28 -0.89
CA THR A 1016 9.01 33.73 -0.07
C THR A 1016 7.70 33.04 -0.45
N MET A 1017 7.47 32.80 -1.75
CA MET A 1017 6.28 32.04 -2.17
C MET A 1017 6.29 30.61 -1.65
N PHE A 1018 7.46 29.96 -1.65
CA PHE A 1018 7.61 28.62 -1.10
C PHE A 1018 7.33 28.59 0.41
N GLU A 1019 7.83 29.59 1.14
CA GLU A 1019 7.52 29.75 2.57
C GLU A 1019 6.02 29.89 2.83
N TYR A 1020 5.33 30.76 2.09
CA TYR A 1020 3.87 30.92 2.24
C TYR A 1020 3.09 29.68 1.81
N GLU A 1021 3.50 29.01 0.72
CA GLU A 1021 2.91 27.75 0.28
C GLU A 1021 3.03 26.70 1.38
N ASN A 1022 4.19 26.64 2.06
CA ASN A 1022 4.42 25.73 3.17
C ASN A 1022 3.51 26.04 4.37
N ILE A 1023 3.39 27.30 4.77
CA ILE A 1023 2.51 27.73 5.87
C ILE A 1023 1.05 27.35 5.60
N VAL A 1024 0.54 27.64 4.40
CA VAL A 1024 -0.85 27.30 4.03
C VAL A 1024 -1.05 25.80 3.97
N ASN A 1025 -0.09 25.03 3.42
CA ASN A 1025 -0.15 23.57 3.41
C ASN A 1025 -0.20 22.98 4.83
N GLN A 1026 0.59 23.51 5.78
CA GLN A 1026 0.50 23.12 7.19
C GLN A 1026 -0.86 23.46 7.79
N GLY A 1027 -1.41 24.63 7.47
CA GLY A 1027 -2.76 25.01 7.89
C GLY A 1027 -3.86 24.08 7.36
N ILE A 1028 -3.75 23.63 6.10
CA ILE A 1028 -4.64 22.61 5.52
C ILE A 1028 -4.53 21.29 6.29
N GLN A 1029 -3.30 20.81 6.53
CA GLN A 1029 -3.07 19.58 7.30
C GLN A 1029 -3.66 19.64 8.71
N HIS A 1030 -3.52 20.78 9.38
CA HIS A 1030 -4.12 21.04 10.70
C HIS A 1030 -5.64 20.96 10.65
N GLU A 1031 -6.26 21.62 9.67
CA GLU A 1031 -7.72 21.68 9.57
C GLU A 1031 -8.35 20.31 9.24
N LEU A 1032 -7.63 19.45 8.50
CA LEU A 1032 -8.08 18.09 8.21
C LEU A 1032 -8.21 17.21 9.46
N MET A 1033 -7.58 17.55 10.60
CA MET A 1033 -7.82 16.86 11.87
C MET A 1033 -9.27 17.00 12.38
N TYR A 1034 -9.98 18.02 11.91
CA TYR A 1034 -11.36 18.31 12.29
C TYR A 1034 -12.37 17.72 11.30
N LEU A 1035 -11.91 17.10 10.21
CA LEU A 1035 -12.77 16.44 9.23
C LEU A 1035 -13.08 15.01 9.71
N VAL A 1036 -14.37 14.71 9.91
CA VAL A 1036 -14.80 13.39 10.41
C VAL A 1036 -15.97 12.86 9.58
N GLU A 1037 -16.13 11.53 9.60
CA GLU A 1037 -17.32 10.88 9.06
C GLU A 1037 -18.58 11.28 9.82
N SER A 1038 -19.67 11.46 9.07
CA SER A 1038 -20.93 11.84 9.67
C SER A 1038 -21.64 10.66 10.35
N ASN A 1039 -22.31 10.94 11.48
CA ASN A 1039 -23.10 9.94 12.21
C ASN A 1039 -24.27 9.33 11.41
N ASN A 1040 -24.70 9.94 10.30
CA ASN A 1040 -25.75 9.40 9.44
C ASN A 1040 -25.19 8.51 8.30
N GLY A 1041 -23.86 8.35 8.21
CA GLY A 1041 -23.18 7.53 7.21
C GLY A 1041 -23.19 8.14 5.81
N ILE A 1042 -23.42 9.45 5.67
CA ILE A 1042 -23.44 10.17 4.39
C ILE A 1042 -22.42 11.30 4.44
N GLY A 1043 -21.36 11.19 3.63
CA GLY A 1043 -20.33 12.22 3.54
C GLY A 1043 -19.61 12.48 4.87
N ARG A 1044 -18.91 13.62 4.91
CA ARG A 1044 -18.04 14.04 6.01
C ARG A 1044 -18.23 15.52 6.31
N GLY A 1045 -17.74 15.98 7.45
CA GLY A 1045 -17.67 17.42 7.70
C GLY A 1045 -16.87 17.79 8.93
N ILE A 1046 -16.90 19.08 9.26
CA ILE A 1046 -16.00 19.68 10.25
C ILE A 1046 -16.64 19.70 11.64
N VAL A 1047 -15.85 19.34 12.66
CA VAL A 1047 -16.19 19.41 14.08
C VAL A 1047 -15.48 20.54 14.82
N TRP A 1048 -15.91 20.82 16.06
CA TRP A 1048 -15.33 21.89 16.88
C TRP A 1048 -13.98 21.50 17.50
N PHE A 1049 -13.86 20.25 17.94
CA PHE A 1049 -12.67 19.73 18.62
C PHE A 1049 -12.29 18.35 18.06
N PRO A 1050 -11.00 17.99 18.06
CA PRO A 1050 -10.59 16.65 17.66
C PRO A 1050 -11.24 15.59 18.56
N GLY A 1051 -11.79 14.53 17.96
CA GLY A 1051 -12.49 13.44 18.65
C GLY A 1051 -14.01 13.61 18.79
N ASP A 1052 -14.55 14.81 18.53
CA ASP A 1052 -16.00 14.99 18.36
C ASP A 1052 -16.51 14.16 17.18
N GLN A 1053 -17.74 13.65 17.28
CA GLN A 1053 -18.38 12.85 16.23
C GLN A 1053 -19.57 13.58 15.59
N ASP A 1054 -20.03 14.67 16.20
CA ASP A 1054 -21.18 15.44 15.71
C ASP A 1054 -20.72 16.55 14.77
N VAL A 1055 -20.77 16.25 13.47
CA VAL A 1055 -20.45 17.20 12.40
C VAL A 1055 -21.32 18.46 12.50
N HIS A 1056 -20.71 19.64 12.36
CA HIS A 1056 -21.38 20.91 12.56
C HIS A 1056 -21.72 21.61 11.22
N PRO A 1057 -22.98 21.98 10.95
CA PRO A 1057 -23.39 22.49 9.64
C PRO A 1057 -22.79 23.84 9.27
N TRP A 1058 -22.59 24.72 10.27
CA TRP A 1058 -21.96 26.00 10.03
C TRP A 1058 -20.45 25.88 9.76
N LEU A 1059 -19.74 25.03 10.52
CA LEU A 1059 -18.31 24.81 10.33
C LEU A 1059 -18.05 24.10 9.01
N THR A 1060 -18.83 23.08 8.70
CA THR A 1060 -18.72 22.35 7.43
C THR A 1060 -18.98 23.26 6.24
N SER A 1061 -19.95 24.19 6.34
CA SER A 1061 -20.17 25.19 5.28
C SER A 1061 -19.01 26.18 5.13
N TRP A 1062 -18.35 26.54 6.24
CA TRP A 1062 -17.17 27.39 6.21
C TRP A 1062 -15.95 26.64 5.63
N GLY A 1063 -15.76 25.40 6.05
CA GLY A 1063 -14.72 24.49 5.57
C GLY A 1063 -14.85 24.24 4.08
N LEU A 1064 -16.08 24.03 3.61
CA LEU A 1064 -16.41 23.88 2.20
C LEU A 1064 -16.00 25.10 1.37
N ILE A 1065 -16.15 26.32 1.89
CA ILE A 1065 -15.68 27.53 1.22
C ILE A 1065 -14.15 27.59 1.23
N ALA A 1066 -13.52 27.42 2.40
CA ALA A 1066 -12.08 27.53 2.56
C ALA A 1066 -11.31 26.49 1.74
N PHE A 1067 -11.71 25.22 1.79
CA PHE A 1067 -11.11 24.14 1.02
C PHE A 1067 -11.33 24.31 -0.49
N GLN A 1068 -12.50 24.82 -0.91
CA GLN A 1068 -12.70 25.17 -2.32
C GLN A 1068 -11.77 26.32 -2.74
N ASP A 1069 -11.57 27.33 -1.89
CA ASP A 1069 -10.66 28.44 -2.15
C ASP A 1069 -9.20 27.96 -2.18
N ALA A 1070 -8.81 26.98 -1.37
CA ALA A 1070 -7.49 26.35 -1.41
C ALA A 1070 -7.26 25.65 -2.77
N ILE A 1071 -8.23 24.85 -3.23
CA ILE A 1071 -8.17 24.20 -4.55
C ILE A 1071 -8.06 25.25 -5.66
N ASN A 1072 -8.86 26.33 -5.57
CA ASN A 1072 -8.82 27.43 -6.54
C ASN A 1072 -7.45 28.16 -6.56
N ALA A 1073 -6.78 28.24 -5.40
CA ALA A 1073 -5.44 28.82 -5.25
C ALA A 1073 -4.31 27.85 -5.69
N GLY A 1074 -4.64 26.62 -6.10
CA GLY A 1074 -3.69 25.65 -6.63
C GLY A 1074 -3.17 24.64 -5.60
N PHE A 1075 -3.74 24.59 -4.39
CA PHE A 1075 -3.36 23.60 -3.39
C PHE A 1075 -3.94 22.21 -3.69
N GLY A 1076 -3.16 21.19 -3.36
CA GLY A 1076 -3.35 19.80 -3.72
C GLY A 1076 -4.33 19.01 -2.88
N LEU A 1077 -5.47 19.58 -2.49
CA LEU A 1077 -6.47 18.93 -1.64
C LEU A 1077 -7.32 17.91 -2.42
N ASP A 1078 -7.82 16.88 -1.73
CA ASP A 1078 -8.77 15.94 -2.32
C ASP A 1078 -10.11 16.60 -2.67
N GLU A 1079 -10.57 16.44 -3.91
CA GLU A 1079 -11.86 16.96 -4.37
C GLU A 1079 -13.04 16.14 -3.81
N ASP A 1080 -12.80 14.89 -3.39
CA ASP A 1080 -13.83 14.06 -2.76
C ASP A 1080 -14.25 14.64 -1.40
N ILE A 1081 -13.36 15.34 -0.68
CA ILE A 1081 -13.67 16.08 0.56
C ILE A 1081 -14.76 17.15 0.31
N ILE A 1082 -14.69 17.85 -0.83
CA ILE A 1082 -15.69 18.86 -1.21
C ILE A 1082 -17.04 18.19 -1.44
N THR A 1083 -17.04 17.08 -2.18
CA THR A 1083 -18.25 16.31 -2.50
C THR A 1083 -18.88 15.73 -1.23
N ASP A 1084 -18.08 15.16 -0.33
CA ASP A 1084 -18.52 14.60 0.94
C ASP A 1084 -19.22 15.64 1.83
N MET A 1085 -18.65 16.85 1.93
CA MET A 1085 -19.26 17.95 2.68
C MET A 1085 -20.55 18.47 2.03
N GLN A 1086 -20.60 18.52 0.69
CA GLN A 1086 -21.81 18.88 -0.05
C GLN A 1086 -22.94 17.88 0.19
N ASP A 1087 -22.65 16.59 0.04
CA ASP A 1087 -23.60 15.51 0.21
C ASP A 1087 -24.15 15.46 1.64
N TRP A 1088 -23.26 15.62 2.64
CA TRP A 1088 -23.70 15.68 4.03
C TRP A 1088 -24.62 16.89 4.28
N LEU A 1089 -24.24 18.09 3.83
CA LEU A 1089 -25.08 19.30 3.98
C LEU A 1089 -26.44 19.14 3.30
N MET A 1090 -26.50 18.56 2.09
CA MET A 1090 -27.77 18.31 1.40
C MET A 1090 -28.61 17.25 2.12
N SER A 1091 -27.99 16.25 2.74
CA SER A 1091 -28.67 15.17 3.46
C SER A 1091 -29.44 15.65 4.71
N ILE A 1092 -29.01 16.77 5.31
CA ILE A 1092 -29.62 17.33 6.51
C ILE A 1092 -30.64 18.45 6.21
N GLN A 1093 -30.93 18.73 4.93
CA GLN A 1093 -31.95 19.71 4.55
C GLN A 1093 -33.35 19.24 4.95
N GLN A 1094 -34.17 20.15 5.47
CA GLN A 1094 -35.56 19.86 5.84
C GLN A 1094 -36.46 19.76 4.60
N ASP A 1095 -37.61 19.10 4.75
CA ASP A 1095 -38.63 18.94 3.69
C ASP A 1095 -39.13 20.27 3.10
N ASP A 1096 -39.05 21.37 3.85
CA ASP A 1096 -39.48 22.70 3.42
C ASP A 1096 -38.37 23.53 2.74
N GLY A 1097 -37.19 22.93 2.56
CA GLY A 1097 -36.01 23.55 1.93
C GLY A 1097 -35.10 24.30 2.89
N SER A 1098 -35.42 24.37 4.17
CA SER A 1098 -34.60 25.06 5.17
C SER A 1098 -33.51 24.18 5.77
N TRP A 1099 -32.51 24.83 6.36
CA TRP A 1099 -31.57 24.22 7.30
C TRP A 1099 -31.68 24.86 8.68
N GLU A 1100 -31.34 24.09 9.69
CA GLU A 1100 -31.34 24.51 11.09
C GLU A 1100 -29.97 24.29 11.72
N PHE A 1101 -29.51 25.25 12.51
CA PHE A 1101 -28.32 25.08 13.32
C PHE A 1101 -28.65 24.28 14.58
N PRO A 1102 -27.79 23.33 14.98
CA PRO A 1102 -28.05 22.52 16.16
C PRO A 1102 -28.13 23.37 17.43
N ASP A 1103 -28.98 22.96 18.38
CA ASP A 1103 -29.12 23.61 19.69
C ASP A 1103 -27.83 23.56 20.53
N TRP A 1104 -26.93 22.61 20.21
CA TRP A 1104 -25.62 22.47 20.84
C TRP A 1104 -24.53 23.33 20.18
N GLY A 1105 -24.83 24.03 19.07
CA GLY A 1105 -23.88 24.92 18.40
C GLY A 1105 -23.43 26.07 19.31
N ILE A 1106 -22.12 26.34 19.34
CA ILE A 1106 -21.53 27.30 20.28
C ILE A 1106 -21.86 28.74 19.89
N TYR A 1107 -21.62 29.09 18.62
CA TYR A 1107 -21.77 30.44 18.09
C TYR A 1107 -23.23 30.79 17.81
N GLU A 1108 -23.94 29.94 17.06
CA GLU A 1108 -25.27 30.19 16.51
C GLU A 1108 -26.35 30.17 17.59
N PHE A 1109 -26.16 29.36 18.63
CA PHE A 1109 -27.11 29.29 19.72
C PHE A 1109 -27.04 30.55 20.61
N ASN A 1110 -25.82 31.02 20.90
CA ASN A 1110 -25.57 32.08 21.88
C ASN A 1110 -25.46 33.49 21.29
N ASN A 1111 -25.42 33.65 19.97
CA ASN A 1111 -25.28 34.95 19.34
C ASN A 1111 -26.60 35.74 19.35
N PRO A 1112 -26.71 36.87 20.10
CA PRO A 1112 -27.94 37.65 20.21
C PRO A 1112 -28.26 38.46 18.94
N ILE A 1113 -27.34 38.53 17.98
CA ILE A 1113 -27.52 39.21 16.69
C ILE A 1113 -28.32 38.32 15.72
N LEU A 1114 -28.15 36.99 15.80
CA LEU A 1114 -28.84 35.98 14.99
C LEU A 1114 -30.29 35.80 15.48
N LYS A 1115 -31.21 36.65 15.00
CA LYS A 1115 -32.63 36.59 15.40
C LYS A 1115 -33.42 35.57 14.56
N ALA A 1116 -33.22 35.55 13.24
CA ALA A 1116 -33.89 34.62 12.33
C ALA A 1116 -32.98 33.46 11.91
N LYS A 1117 -32.66 32.59 12.89
CA LYS A 1117 -31.64 31.53 12.77
C LYS A 1117 -31.85 30.59 11.59
N GLU A 1118 -33.07 30.10 11.35
CA GLU A 1118 -33.38 29.22 10.21
C GLU A 1118 -33.11 29.89 8.86
N VAL A 1119 -33.48 31.18 8.71
CA VAL A 1119 -33.26 31.91 7.45
C VAL A 1119 -31.77 32.17 7.23
N ALA A 1120 -31.05 32.55 8.29
CA ALA A 1120 -29.61 32.75 8.25
C ALA A 1120 -28.85 31.45 7.93
N ALA A 1121 -29.22 30.34 8.58
CA ALA A 1121 -28.64 29.01 8.31
C ALA A 1121 -28.86 28.60 6.85
N THR A 1122 -30.09 28.74 6.37
CA THR A 1122 -30.47 28.37 5.00
C THR A 1122 -29.71 29.20 3.97
N GLY A 1123 -29.63 30.53 4.16
CA GLY A 1123 -28.88 31.40 3.26
C GLY A 1123 -27.37 31.12 3.26
N TYR A 1124 -26.81 30.85 4.44
CA TYR A 1124 -25.38 30.58 4.60
C TYR A 1124 -24.95 29.24 3.96
N ILE A 1125 -25.69 28.16 4.24
CA ILE A 1125 -25.42 26.83 3.68
C ILE A 1125 -25.64 26.83 2.16
N ALA A 1126 -26.72 27.46 1.68
CA ALA A 1126 -26.95 27.58 0.24
C ALA A 1126 -25.83 28.37 -0.48
N ARG A 1127 -25.28 29.41 0.17
CA ARG A 1127 -24.11 30.13 -0.34
C ARG A 1127 -22.88 29.23 -0.44
N ALA A 1128 -22.58 28.44 0.60
CA ALA A 1128 -21.43 27.54 0.60
C ALA A 1128 -21.51 26.47 -0.49
N LEU A 1129 -22.70 25.86 -0.66
CA LEU A 1129 -22.96 24.89 -1.73
C LEU A 1129 -22.79 25.53 -3.13
N LEU A 1130 -23.34 26.74 -3.34
CA LEU A 1130 -23.17 27.47 -4.61
C LEU A 1130 -21.70 27.83 -4.88
N HIS A 1131 -20.95 28.23 -3.85
CA HIS A 1131 -19.54 28.61 -3.96
C HIS A 1131 -18.64 27.42 -4.33
N SER A 1132 -18.95 26.25 -3.78
CA SER A 1132 -18.25 24.98 -4.06
C SER A 1132 -18.71 24.26 -5.33
N GLY A 1133 -19.50 24.92 -6.18
CA GLY A 1133 -19.80 24.43 -7.53
C GLY A 1133 -21.14 23.71 -7.69
N VAL A 1134 -21.97 23.60 -6.64
CA VAL A 1134 -23.33 23.07 -6.78
C VAL A 1134 -24.14 23.99 -7.71
N PRO A 1135 -24.73 23.47 -8.81
CA PRO A 1135 -25.43 24.32 -9.75
C PRO A 1135 -26.65 25.00 -9.12
N GLY A 1136 -26.89 26.27 -9.44
CA GLY A 1136 -28.08 26.97 -8.95
C GLY A 1136 -29.41 26.32 -9.37
N SER A 1137 -29.42 25.45 -10.38
CA SER A 1137 -30.58 24.67 -10.79
C SER A 1137 -30.84 23.41 -9.94
N ASP A 1138 -29.94 23.09 -9.01
CA ASP A 1138 -30.07 21.93 -8.13
C ASP A 1138 -31.36 22.04 -7.27
N PRO A 1139 -32.11 20.94 -7.08
CA PRO A 1139 -33.34 20.95 -6.29
C PRO A 1139 -33.15 21.45 -4.85
N HIS A 1140 -32.04 21.12 -4.19
CA HIS A 1140 -31.75 21.55 -2.82
C HIS A 1140 -31.55 23.06 -2.77
N ILE A 1141 -30.83 23.63 -3.74
CA ILE A 1141 -30.62 25.08 -3.86
C ILE A 1141 -31.93 25.81 -4.18
N GLN A 1142 -32.73 25.29 -5.11
CA GLN A 1142 -34.02 25.90 -5.46
C GLN A 1142 -34.98 25.91 -4.27
N ALA A 1143 -35.05 24.81 -3.51
CA ALA A 1143 -35.86 24.74 -2.30
C ALA A 1143 -35.42 25.76 -1.24
N ALA A 1144 -34.11 25.94 -1.06
CA ALA A 1144 -33.54 26.92 -0.14
C ALA A 1144 -33.87 28.36 -0.55
N VAL A 1145 -33.74 28.68 -1.84
CA VAL A 1145 -34.09 30.00 -2.39
C VAL A 1145 -35.58 30.29 -2.20
N ASP A 1146 -36.45 29.33 -2.54
CA ASP A 1146 -37.89 29.45 -2.34
C ASP A 1146 -38.25 29.68 -0.86
N TYR A 1147 -37.59 28.98 0.06
CA TYR A 1147 -37.76 29.16 1.50
C TYR A 1147 -37.36 30.58 1.94
N VAL A 1148 -36.16 31.03 1.58
CA VAL A 1148 -35.64 32.35 1.95
C VAL A 1148 -36.53 33.46 1.37
N GLU A 1149 -36.87 33.40 0.08
CA GLU A 1149 -37.77 34.38 -0.57
C GLU A 1149 -39.13 34.48 0.12
N GLY A 1150 -39.68 33.33 0.54
CA GLY A 1150 -40.92 33.26 1.32
C GLY A 1150 -40.85 33.93 2.69
N LYS A 1151 -39.63 34.08 3.25
CA LYS A 1151 -39.38 34.60 4.60
C LYS A 1151 -38.76 36.00 4.64
N ILE A 1152 -38.32 36.57 3.51
CA ILE A 1152 -37.70 37.92 3.46
C ILE A 1152 -38.52 38.98 4.22
N SER A 1153 -39.84 39.02 4.02
CA SER A 1153 -40.73 40.00 4.68
C SER A 1153 -40.77 39.87 6.21
N THR A 1154 -40.31 38.73 6.76
CA THR A 1154 -40.29 38.47 8.21
C THR A 1154 -38.97 38.87 8.86
N ILE A 1155 -37.94 39.21 8.07
CA ILE A 1155 -36.58 39.51 8.54
C ILE A 1155 -36.09 40.92 8.15
N GLU A 1156 -36.98 41.81 7.68
CA GLU A 1156 -36.61 43.19 7.26
C GLU A 1156 -35.93 44.02 8.38
N ASP A 1157 -36.24 43.72 9.65
CA ASP A 1157 -35.67 44.36 10.84
C ASP A 1157 -34.46 43.57 11.43
N ASP A 1158 -33.98 42.54 10.72
CA ASP A 1158 -32.80 41.76 11.05
C ASP A 1158 -31.74 41.90 9.93
N PRO A 1159 -30.88 42.94 10.00
CA PRO A 1159 -29.90 43.20 8.96
C PRO A 1159 -28.91 42.06 8.71
N TYR A 1160 -28.64 41.22 9.70
CA TYR A 1160 -27.72 40.10 9.58
C TYR A 1160 -28.34 38.98 8.74
N SER A 1161 -29.58 38.59 9.03
CA SER A 1161 -30.26 37.54 8.26
C SER A 1161 -30.65 38.00 6.85
N LEU A 1162 -30.75 39.31 6.63
CA LEU A 1162 -31.07 39.91 5.33
C LEU A 1162 -29.86 40.01 4.40
N SER A 1163 -28.65 40.18 4.95
CA SER A 1163 -27.38 40.20 4.19
C SER A 1163 -26.98 38.78 3.78
#